data_AF-A0A919B999-F1
#
_entry.id   AF-A0A919B999-F1
#
_cell.length_a   1.000
_cell.length_b   1.000
_cell.length_c   1.000
_cell.angle_alpha   90.00
_cell.angle_beta   90.00
_cell.angle_gamma   90.00
#
_symmetry.space_group_name_H-M   'P 1'
#
loop_
_entity.id
_entity.type
_entity.pdbx_description
1 polymer ?
#
loop_
_entity_poly.entity_id
_entity_poly.type
_entity_poly.pdbx_seq_one_letter_code
_entity_poly.pdbx_strand_id
1 'polypeptide(L)'
;MAAVVLGGLAAAPPSHARPAPQDDSLHVWTARITADRVPLLLRAGVDAHELGPRVTGDKPVPVELVLTPAQAADLRGQGVDLTEKKTRPTAAPPKGDGVFRPYSGKNGLRQEITDTARRHPGLAKVVSIGRTVRGQDILAVKVSKGAAKAPDGSKPAVLYMSNQHAREWITPEMTRRLMHHYLDRYGKDERITRIVDGTELWFVLSANPDGYDYTFQDPKNRLWRKNLRDNNGDGRITPGDGVDLNRNFPYKWGYDNEGSSPRPGSETYRGTAPASEPETRALDAFEKRLGFRYAINYHSAAELLLYGVGWQEATATPDDVLYKALAGTPEKSAIPGYRPQLSAELYTTNGEADGHAANAHGTMMFTPEMSTCQTVSAADPNDRWDPADCRSSFTFPDDEKLIRREFEKNIPFALAVAETAGHPDRPVSTTGITAPDFTPHAFTTSYARGGDQTVAVTARKSVRDKRLNYRVDGGPTRTEPLRAWDGGERYGGEDNIRFDQYRAAVKGARPGAKVSVWFTGRTAEGRPTASTPFTYTVAQRPAADTLVLADEGATARHAAAYTRALADNGRRTVVWDVAKQGVPDALGVLGHFDTVVWYSGAKQPDGAAMLAVRAFVNEGGKLIAAGVKAGGDVRLREGDSDDFAQYWLGAGSRTELRAPARFTGRGELTGTTAALAAAGGTGALDRAGTFRPISDELPADRFPQFRSAAAGEYGPAAGGAPTPKVTLSDGRPVAAVATKDTVLLGFGLENMPDARERATLAGAALRAVEG
;
A
#
# COMPACT_ATOMS: atom_id res chain seq x y z
N MET A 1 -66.27 -40.72 -46.68
CA MET A 1 -65.84 -40.78 -45.26
C MET A 1 -64.69 -39.79 -45.09
N ALA A 2 -64.77 -38.94 -44.06
CA ALA A 2 -63.74 -37.99 -43.63
C ALA A 2 -62.43 -38.72 -43.22
N ALA A 3 -61.23 -38.13 -43.13
CA ALA A 3 -60.82 -36.74 -43.13
C ALA A 3 -59.29 -36.63 -43.38
N VAL A 4 -58.90 -35.52 -44.03
CA VAL A 4 -57.70 -34.68 -43.81
C VAL A 4 -56.30 -35.34 -43.80
N VAL A 5 -55.53 -35.10 -44.88
CA VAL A 5 -54.06 -35.10 -44.90
C VAL A 5 -53.58 -33.76 -45.47
N LEU A 6 -52.94 -32.95 -44.63
CA LEU A 6 -52.31 -31.67 -44.97
C LEU A 6 -50.86 -31.92 -45.41
N GLY A 7 -50.49 -31.43 -46.60
CA GLY A 7 -49.14 -31.48 -47.15
C GLY A 7 -48.22 -30.44 -46.49
N GLY A 8 -47.05 -30.89 -46.03
CA GLY A 8 -45.96 -30.04 -45.56
C GLY A 8 -45.01 -29.66 -46.69
N LEU A 9 -44.86 -28.35 -46.93
CA LEU A 9 -43.77 -27.76 -47.69
C LEU A 9 -42.52 -27.69 -46.81
N ALA A 10 -41.41 -28.27 -47.27
CA ALA A 10 -40.12 -28.20 -46.60
C ALA A 10 -39.49 -26.80 -46.79
N ALA A 11 -39.24 -26.10 -45.68
CA ALA A 11 -38.47 -24.87 -45.65
C ALA A 11 -37.00 -25.19 -45.30
N ALA A 12 -36.07 -24.61 -46.06
CA ALA A 12 -34.63 -24.72 -45.83
C ALA A 12 -34.22 -24.09 -44.47
N PRO A 13 -33.19 -24.63 -43.79
CA PRO A 13 -32.76 -24.11 -42.50
C PRO A 13 -32.15 -22.70 -42.63
N PRO A 14 -32.38 -21.81 -41.64
CA PRO A 14 -31.81 -20.47 -41.64
C PRO A 14 -30.29 -20.54 -41.50
N SER A 15 -29.59 -19.77 -42.33
CA SER A 15 -28.17 -19.53 -42.19
C SER A 15 -27.89 -18.87 -40.84
N HIS A 16 -27.14 -19.55 -39.97
CA HIS A 16 -26.60 -18.92 -38.77
C HIS A 16 -25.59 -17.86 -39.21
N ALA A 17 -25.98 -16.58 -39.09
CA ALA A 17 -25.03 -15.48 -39.18
C ALA A 17 -23.93 -15.71 -38.14
N ARG A 18 -22.67 -15.70 -38.59
CA ARG A 18 -21.51 -15.64 -37.68
C ARG A 18 -21.72 -14.44 -36.76
N PRO A 19 -21.55 -14.57 -35.42
CA PRO A 19 -21.53 -13.42 -34.54
C PRO A 19 -20.48 -12.43 -35.07
N ALA A 20 -20.84 -11.14 -35.11
CA ALA A 20 -19.91 -10.10 -35.49
C ALA A 20 -18.64 -10.19 -34.62
N PRO A 21 -17.44 -9.88 -35.16
CA PRO A 21 -16.23 -9.85 -34.35
C PRO A 21 -16.45 -8.95 -33.13
N GLN A 22 -16.27 -9.51 -31.94
CA GLN A 22 -16.35 -8.75 -30.70
C GLN A 22 -15.14 -7.81 -30.66
N ASP A 23 -15.36 -6.51 -30.48
CA ASP A 23 -14.28 -5.54 -30.29
C ASP A 23 -13.57 -5.86 -28.97
N ASP A 24 -12.31 -6.26 -29.08
CA ASP A 24 -11.42 -6.64 -28.00
C ASP A 24 -10.37 -5.56 -27.71
N SER A 25 -10.48 -4.37 -28.32
CA SER A 25 -9.56 -3.27 -28.05
C SER A 25 -9.82 -2.60 -26.70
N LEU A 26 -8.79 -1.94 -26.15
CA LEU A 26 -8.90 -1.20 -24.89
C LEU A 26 -9.50 0.20 -25.13
N HIS A 27 -10.52 0.52 -24.35
CA HIS A 27 -11.21 1.82 -24.36
C HIS A 27 -11.11 2.49 -23.00
N VAL A 28 -11.30 3.81 -23.00
CA VAL A 28 -11.34 4.59 -21.77
C VAL A 28 -12.79 4.75 -21.36
N TRP A 29 -13.09 4.41 -20.12
CA TRP A 29 -14.41 4.53 -19.51
C TRP A 29 -14.32 5.47 -18.32
N THR A 30 -15.39 6.19 -18.05
CA THR A 30 -15.56 6.91 -16.79
C THR A 30 -16.64 6.23 -15.97
N ALA A 31 -16.39 6.08 -14.68
CA ALA A 31 -17.40 5.70 -13.71
C ALA A 31 -17.44 6.69 -12.57
N ARG A 32 -18.58 6.75 -11.87
CA ARG A 32 -18.65 7.35 -10.55
C ARG A 32 -18.82 6.24 -9.54
N ILE A 33 -17.80 6.01 -8.74
CA ILE A 33 -17.80 4.90 -7.77
C ILE A 33 -17.65 5.42 -6.34
N THR A 34 -18.24 4.68 -5.41
CA THR A 34 -18.05 4.80 -3.95
C THR A 34 -17.08 3.73 -3.47
N ALA A 35 -16.57 3.86 -2.25
CA ALA A 35 -15.55 2.96 -1.70
C ALA A 35 -15.98 1.48 -1.75
N ASP A 36 -17.26 1.18 -1.51
CA ASP A 36 -17.83 -0.17 -1.55
C ASP A 36 -17.77 -0.86 -2.93
N ARG A 37 -17.50 -0.08 -3.99
CA ARG A 37 -17.38 -0.60 -5.37
C ARG A 37 -15.95 -0.81 -5.81
N VAL A 38 -14.96 -0.37 -5.04
CA VAL A 38 -13.54 -0.59 -5.35
C VAL A 38 -13.21 -2.10 -5.43
N PRO A 39 -13.58 -2.96 -4.46
CA PRO A 39 -13.30 -4.39 -4.56
C PRO A 39 -13.91 -5.06 -5.79
N LEU A 40 -15.05 -4.54 -6.28
CA LEU A 40 -15.68 -5.03 -7.50
C LEU A 40 -14.82 -4.73 -8.74
N LEU A 41 -14.28 -3.52 -8.85
CA LEU A 41 -13.41 -3.14 -9.96
C LEU A 41 -12.08 -3.90 -9.95
N LEU A 42 -11.45 -4.05 -8.79
CA LEU A 42 -10.23 -4.82 -8.64
C LEU A 42 -10.44 -6.29 -9.05
N ARG A 43 -11.57 -6.90 -8.65
CA ARG A 43 -11.94 -8.25 -9.11
C ARG A 43 -12.17 -8.34 -10.61
N ALA A 44 -12.70 -7.28 -11.24
CA ALA A 44 -12.84 -7.20 -12.69
C ALA A 44 -11.51 -6.99 -13.43
N GLY A 45 -10.41 -6.84 -12.68
CA GLY A 45 -9.06 -6.76 -13.20
C GLY A 45 -8.60 -5.35 -13.56
N VAL A 46 -9.34 -4.32 -13.12
CA VAL A 46 -8.97 -2.91 -13.22
C VAL A 46 -7.72 -2.66 -12.38
N ASP A 47 -6.79 -1.86 -12.92
CA ASP A 47 -5.68 -1.34 -12.14
C ASP A 47 -6.17 -0.26 -11.15
N ALA A 48 -5.87 -0.47 -9.86
CA ALA A 48 -6.23 0.45 -8.79
C ALA A 48 -5.69 1.88 -9.01
N HIS A 49 -4.60 2.05 -9.78
CA HIS A 49 -4.09 3.37 -10.18
C HIS A 49 -5.11 4.20 -10.96
N GLU A 50 -5.94 3.53 -11.75
CA GLU A 50 -6.94 4.18 -12.59
C GLU A 50 -8.11 4.75 -11.74
N LEU A 51 -8.22 4.31 -10.49
CA LEU A 51 -9.20 4.82 -9.52
C LEU A 51 -8.85 6.23 -8.98
N GLY A 52 -7.65 6.75 -9.29
CA GLY A 52 -7.20 8.07 -8.85
C GLY A 52 -6.92 8.16 -7.34
N PRO A 53 -6.87 9.37 -6.74
CA PRO A 53 -6.80 9.52 -5.29
C PRO A 53 -7.94 8.72 -4.64
N ARG A 54 -7.63 7.94 -3.60
CA ARG A 54 -8.55 6.97 -2.98
C ARG A 54 -10.01 7.41 -3.03
N VAL A 55 -10.87 6.52 -3.53
CA VAL A 55 -12.32 6.66 -3.44
C VAL A 55 -12.74 6.39 -2.00
N THR A 56 -12.84 7.44 -1.18
CA THR A 56 -13.17 7.31 0.24
C THR A 56 -14.62 7.71 0.54
N GLY A 57 -15.31 6.90 1.35
CA GLY A 57 -16.66 7.18 1.84
C GLY A 57 -17.79 7.00 0.81
N ASP A 58 -18.97 7.51 1.16
CA ASP A 58 -20.24 7.27 0.44
C ASP A 58 -20.45 8.20 -0.77
N LYS A 59 -19.53 9.13 -1.04
CA LYS A 59 -19.66 10.07 -2.16
C LYS A 59 -19.03 9.47 -3.42
N PRO A 60 -19.79 9.35 -4.52
CA PRO A 60 -19.22 8.84 -5.76
C PRO A 60 -18.12 9.78 -6.28
N VAL A 61 -16.91 9.24 -6.51
CA VAL A 61 -15.77 9.94 -7.12
C VAL A 61 -15.66 9.51 -8.59
N PRO A 62 -15.42 10.44 -9.54
CA PRO A 62 -15.15 10.07 -10.91
C PRO A 62 -13.81 9.34 -11.02
N VAL A 63 -13.83 8.17 -11.66
CA VAL A 63 -12.63 7.37 -11.98
C VAL A 63 -12.55 7.16 -13.48
N GLU A 64 -11.34 7.04 -13.99
CA GLU A 64 -11.07 6.64 -15.37
C GLU A 64 -10.71 5.15 -15.35
N LEU A 65 -11.21 4.33 -16.27
CA LEU A 65 -10.88 2.89 -16.33
C LEU A 65 -10.51 2.52 -17.77
N VAL A 66 -9.47 1.72 -17.94
CA VAL A 66 -9.06 1.18 -19.23
C VAL A 66 -9.57 -0.25 -19.34
N LEU A 67 -10.62 -0.45 -20.14
CA LEU A 67 -11.35 -1.71 -20.22
C LEU A 67 -11.72 -2.05 -21.66
N THR A 68 -11.85 -3.35 -21.95
CA THR A 68 -12.55 -3.82 -23.13
C THR A 68 -14.05 -3.56 -23.03
N PRO A 69 -14.80 -3.50 -24.15
CA PRO A 69 -16.26 -3.41 -24.14
C PRO A 69 -16.93 -4.56 -23.38
N ALA A 70 -16.32 -5.75 -23.39
CA ALA A 70 -16.80 -6.92 -22.65
C ALA A 70 -16.68 -6.73 -21.14
N GLN A 71 -15.51 -6.28 -20.66
CA GLN A 71 -15.29 -5.97 -19.23
C GLN A 71 -16.21 -4.84 -18.76
N ALA A 72 -16.40 -3.81 -19.57
CA ALA A 72 -17.32 -2.72 -19.25
C ALA A 72 -18.80 -3.19 -19.20
N ALA A 73 -19.21 -4.10 -20.09
CA ALA A 73 -20.54 -4.70 -20.06
C ALA A 73 -20.75 -5.57 -18.81
N ASP A 74 -19.74 -6.36 -18.42
CA ASP A 74 -19.76 -7.16 -17.19
C ASP A 74 -19.91 -6.28 -15.95
N LEU A 75 -19.10 -5.23 -15.83
CA LEU A 75 -19.19 -4.27 -14.72
C LEU A 75 -20.53 -3.52 -14.67
N ARG A 76 -21.11 -3.16 -15.81
CA ARG A 76 -22.47 -2.60 -15.88
C ARG A 76 -23.52 -3.60 -15.41
N GLY A 77 -23.39 -4.87 -15.79
CA GLY A 77 -24.23 -5.95 -15.29
C GLY A 77 -24.15 -6.13 -13.77
N GLN A 78 -23.02 -5.77 -13.18
CA GLN A 78 -22.77 -5.77 -11.73
C GLN A 78 -23.15 -4.43 -11.04
N GLY A 79 -23.75 -3.50 -11.79
CA GLY A 79 -24.31 -2.25 -11.27
C GLY A 79 -23.33 -1.08 -11.19
N VAL A 80 -22.19 -1.13 -11.90
CA VAL A 80 -21.30 0.03 -12.06
C VAL A 80 -21.79 0.90 -13.22
N ASP A 81 -22.10 2.16 -12.92
CA ASP A 81 -22.46 3.13 -13.95
C ASP A 81 -21.20 3.57 -14.72
N LEU A 82 -20.99 2.95 -15.88
CA LEU A 82 -19.88 3.22 -16.78
C LEU A 82 -20.37 3.95 -18.02
N THR A 83 -19.63 4.98 -18.41
CA THR A 83 -19.81 5.68 -19.68
C THR A 83 -18.50 5.63 -20.46
N GLU A 84 -18.55 5.27 -21.73
CA GLU A 84 -17.36 5.32 -22.59
C GLU A 84 -16.94 6.78 -22.77
N LYS A 85 -15.69 7.09 -22.48
CA LYS A 85 -15.15 8.44 -22.63
C LYS A 85 -14.84 8.68 -24.10
N LYS A 86 -15.72 9.45 -24.76
CA LYS A 86 -15.53 9.89 -26.14
C LYS A 86 -14.94 11.30 -26.15
N THR A 87 -13.85 11.50 -26.88
CA THR A 87 -13.31 12.84 -27.14
C THR A 87 -14.24 13.62 -28.06
N ARG A 88 -14.18 14.96 -28.05
CA ARG A 88 -15.05 15.81 -28.89
C ARG A 88 -14.91 15.40 -30.37
N PRO A 89 -16.02 15.17 -31.12
CA PRO A 89 -15.95 14.69 -32.51
C PRO A 89 -15.26 15.63 -33.50
N THR A 90 -15.09 16.91 -33.14
CA THR A 90 -14.65 17.99 -34.04
C THR A 90 -13.19 18.41 -33.89
N ALA A 91 -12.42 17.81 -32.99
CA ALA A 91 -10.98 18.07 -32.87
C ALA A 91 -10.21 16.75 -32.99
N ALA A 92 -9.62 16.49 -34.16
CA ALA A 92 -8.47 15.58 -34.17
C ALA A 92 -7.44 16.16 -33.19
N PRO A 93 -6.83 15.36 -32.30
CA PRO A 93 -5.83 15.89 -31.39
C PRO A 93 -4.73 16.59 -32.20
N PRO A 94 -4.13 17.67 -31.67
CA PRO A 94 -3.07 18.37 -32.36
C PRO A 94 -1.98 17.40 -32.82
N LYS A 95 -1.40 17.67 -34.00
CA LYS A 95 -0.25 16.90 -34.45
C LYS A 95 0.88 17.07 -33.44
N GLY A 96 1.33 15.96 -32.85
CA GLY A 96 2.46 15.95 -31.93
C GLY A 96 3.77 16.41 -32.57
N ASP A 97 4.70 16.88 -31.74
CA ASP A 97 6.04 17.32 -32.14
C ASP A 97 6.98 16.17 -32.52
N GLY A 98 6.55 14.91 -32.35
CA GLY A 98 7.34 13.73 -32.63
C GLY A 98 8.44 13.51 -31.59
N VAL A 99 8.20 13.94 -30.34
CA VAL A 99 9.14 13.74 -29.23
C VAL A 99 9.11 12.27 -28.82
N PHE A 100 7.92 11.70 -28.66
CA PHE A 100 7.77 10.27 -28.36
C PHE A 100 8.12 9.41 -29.56
N ARG A 101 9.06 8.49 -29.36
CA ARG A 101 9.58 7.60 -30.41
C ARG A 101 9.56 6.15 -29.92
N PRO A 102 9.39 5.17 -30.82
CA PRO A 102 9.51 3.76 -30.46
C PRO A 102 10.91 3.45 -29.91
N TYR A 103 11.01 2.35 -29.17
CA TYR A 103 12.29 1.86 -28.70
C TYR A 103 13.13 1.32 -29.85
N SER A 104 12.54 0.48 -30.69
CA SER A 104 13.20 -0.10 -31.86
C SER A 104 13.04 0.76 -33.11
N GLY A 105 13.59 0.27 -34.22
CA GLY A 105 13.54 0.96 -35.52
C GLY A 105 14.58 2.08 -35.69
N LYS A 106 14.54 2.69 -36.87
CA LYS A 106 15.42 3.81 -37.24
C LYS A 106 15.02 5.05 -36.45
N ASN A 107 15.99 5.74 -35.87
CA ASN A 107 15.81 6.90 -34.99
C ASN A 107 15.07 6.61 -33.66
N GLY A 108 14.86 5.33 -33.32
CA GLY A 108 14.29 4.92 -32.04
C GLY A 108 15.25 5.07 -30.86
N LEU A 109 14.74 4.86 -29.64
CA LEU A 109 15.51 5.03 -28.41
C LEU A 109 16.73 4.10 -28.33
N ARG A 110 16.62 2.86 -28.81
CA ARG A 110 17.73 1.90 -28.85
C ARG A 110 18.92 2.44 -29.65
N GLN A 111 18.65 3.04 -30.81
CA GLN A 111 19.70 3.63 -31.64
C GLN A 111 20.35 4.81 -30.92
N GLU A 112 19.54 5.71 -30.35
CA GLU A 112 20.05 6.88 -29.60
C GLU A 112 20.92 6.49 -28.40
N ILE A 113 20.55 5.44 -27.66
CA ILE A 113 21.35 4.88 -26.58
C ILE A 113 22.75 4.51 -27.10
N THR A 114 22.81 3.73 -28.18
CA THR A 114 24.10 3.28 -28.75
C THR A 114 24.93 4.42 -29.31
N ASP A 115 24.30 5.39 -29.97
CA ASP A 115 24.99 6.55 -30.55
C ASP A 115 25.47 7.52 -29.47
N THR A 116 24.74 7.65 -28.36
CA THR A 116 25.17 8.43 -27.18
C THR A 116 26.46 7.87 -26.60
N ALA A 117 26.56 6.57 -26.37
CA ALA A 117 27.81 5.99 -25.85
C ALA A 117 29.00 6.13 -26.81
N ARG A 118 28.76 6.04 -28.13
CA ARG A 118 29.80 6.28 -29.15
C ARG A 118 30.30 7.73 -29.13
N ARG A 119 29.42 8.70 -28.91
CA ARG A 119 29.77 10.13 -28.83
C ARG A 119 30.45 10.52 -27.52
N HIS A 120 30.24 9.76 -26.45
CA HIS A 120 30.78 10.05 -25.11
C HIS A 120 31.61 8.88 -24.54
N PRO A 121 32.64 8.37 -25.24
CA PRO A 121 33.34 7.12 -24.85
C PRO A 121 34.09 7.19 -23.51
N GLY A 122 34.40 8.40 -23.04
CA GLY A 122 35.00 8.63 -21.71
C GLY A 122 33.99 8.68 -20.57
N LEU A 123 32.69 8.84 -20.86
CA LEU A 123 31.64 9.10 -19.88
C LEU A 123 30.49 8.10 -19.94
N ALA A 124 30.27 7.43 -21.08
CA ALA A 124 29.12 6.58 -21.31
C ALA A 124 29.51 5.16 -21.75
N LYS A 125 28.79 4.16 -21.25
CA LYS A 125 28.91 2.74 -21.63
C LYS A 125 27.51 2.12 -21.71
N VAL A 126 27.22 1.36 -22.76
CA VAL A 126 25.96 0.62 -22.92
C VAL A 126 26.16 -0.85 -22.60
N VAL A 127 25.19 -1.44 -21.93
CA VAL A 127 25.10 -2.89 -21.71
C VAL A 127 23.68 -3.36 -21.98
N SER A 128 23.53 -4.59 -22.48
CA SER A 128 22.25 -5.31 -22.41
C SER A 128 22.18 -5.98 -21.03
N ILE A 129 21.11 -5.73 -20.27
CA ILE A 129 20.88 -6.33 -18.95
C ILE A 129 20.12 -7.66 -19.05
N GLY A 130 19.55 -7.94 -20.22
CA GLY A 130 18.76 -9.12 -20.50
C GLY A 130 17.94 -8.92 -21.77
N ARG A 131 17.07 -9.88 -22.07
CA ARG A 131 16.17 -9.81 -23.23
C ARG A 131 14.73 -9.94 -22.79
N THR A 132 13.85 -9.28 -23.52
CA THR A 132 12.40 -9.38 -23.37
C THR A 132 11.87 -10.73 -23.81
N VAL A 133 10.58 -10.98 -23.58
CA VAL A 133 9.88 -12.20 -24.04
C VAL A 133 9.96 -12.39 -25.56
N ARG A 134 10.05 -11.33 -26.36
CA ARG A 134 10.27 -11.41 -27.82
C ARG A 134 11.73 -11.27 -28.25
N GLY A 135 12.67 -11.28 -27.30
CA GLY A 135 14.11 -11.33 -27.58
C GLY A 135 14.77 -9.98 -27.86
N GLN A 136 14.07 -8.85 -27.62
CA GLN A 136 14.66 -7.51 -27.70
C GLN A 136 15.59 -7.28 -26.51
N ASP A 137 16.78 -6.70 -26.74
CA ASP A 137 17.67 -6.32 -25.65
C ASP A 137 17.04 -5.22 -24.78
N ILE A 138 17.15 -5.38 -23.47
CA ILE A 138 16.86 -4.34 -22.49
C ILE A 138 18.19 -3.64 -22.22
N LEU A 139 18.34 -2.41 -22.72
CA LEU A 139 19.60 -1.67 -22.62
C LEU A 139 19.65 -0.77 -21.39
N ALA A 140 20.80 -0.76 -20.73
CA ALA A 140 21.17 0.20 -19.70
C ALA A 140 22.38 1.04 -20.14
N VAL A 141 22.40 2.32 -19.77
CA VAL A 141 23.53 3.23 -20.01
C VAL A 141 24.16 3.64 -18.69
N LYS A 142 25.44 3.33 -18.51
CA LYS A 142 26.28 3.86 -17.43
C LYS A 142 26.80 5.23 -17.84
N VAL A 143 26.55 6.26 -17.03
CA VAL A 143 27.16 7.58 -17.09
C VAL A 143 28.07 7.76 -15.87
N SER A 144 29.38 7.82 -16.09
CA SER A 144 30.40 8.02 -15.05
C SER A 144 31.74 8.41 -15.67
N LYS A 145 32.56 9.16 -14.96
CA LYS A 145 33.96 9.40 -15.39
C LYS A 145 34.70 8.08 -15.55
N GLY A 146 35.15 7.81 -16.79
CA GLY A 146 35.84 6.59 -17.15
C GLY A 146 34.92 5.39 -17.36
N ALA A 147 33.63 5.58 -17.70
CA ALA A 147 32.61 4.53 -17.75
C ALA A 147 33.02 3.25 -18.50
N ALA A 148 33.75 3.37 -19.62
CA ALA A 148 34.19 2.21 -20.40
C ALA A 148 35.37 1.44 -19.78
N LYS A 149 36.16 2.08 -18.90
CA LYS A 149 37.40 1.53 -18.32
C LYS A 149 37.23 1.09 -16.87
N ALA A 150 36.40 1.79 -16.11
CA ALA A 150 36.15 1.48 -14.70
C ALA A 150 35.23 0.25 -14.58
N PRO A 151 35.60 -0.75 -13.76
CA PRO A 151 34.71 -1.86 -13.43
C PRO A 151 33.35 -1.35 -12.94
N ASP A 152 32.28 -2.05 -13.30
CA ASP A 152 30.96 -1.74 -12.80
C ASP A 152 30.89 -2.01 -11.28
N GLY A 153 30.20 -1.14 -10.53
CA GLY A 153 30.14 -1.20 -9.07
C GLY A 153 31.37 -0.66 -8.34
N SER A 154 32.31 -0.02 -9.06
CA SER A 154 33.53 0.57 -8.46
C SER A 154 33.28 1.86 -7.68
N LYS A 155 32.13 2.52 -7.93
CA LYS A 155 31.66 3.70 -7.21
C LYS A 155 30.21 3.47 -6.76
N PRO A 156 29.68 4.26 -5.80
CA PRO A 156 28.27 4.21 -5.47
C PRO A 156 27.40 4.36 -6.72
N ALA A 157 26.48 3.42 -6.91
CA ALA A 157 25.63 3.37 -8.10
C ALA A 157 24.22 3.89 -7.80
N VAL A 158 23.62 4.56 -8.79
CA VAL A 158 22.25 5.07 -8.79
C VAL A 158 21.55 4.57 -10.03
N LEU A 159 20.32 4.08 -9.89
CA LEU A 159 19.49 3.66 -11.03
C LEU A 159 18.41 4.68 -11.32
N TYR A 160 18.28 5.09 -12.59
CA TYR A 160 17.10 5.75 -13.11
C TYR A 160 16.48 4.83 -14.15
N MET A 161 15.28 4.33 -13.88
CA MET A 161 14.56 3.44 -14.78
C MET A 161 13.16 3.97 -15.07
N SER A 162 12.57 3.48 -16.15
CA SER A 162 11.25 3.90 -16.61
C SER A 162 10.56 2.82 -17.43
N ASN A 163 9.25 2.99 -17.62
CA ASN A 163 8.46 2.25 -18.60
C ASN A 163 8.48 0.73 -18.36
N GLN A 164 8.24 0.32 -17.11
CA GLN A 164 7.74 -1.03 -16.81
C GLN A 164 6.33 -1.23 -17.38
N HIS A 165 5.50 -0.18 -17.36
CA HIS A 165 4.22 -0.16 -18.06
C HIS A 165 4.35 0.55 -19.41
N ALA A 166 3.90 -0.11 -20.47
CA ALA A 166 4.14 0.29 -21.85
C ALA A 166 3.51 1.65 -22.25
N ARG A 167 2.30 1.95 -21.76
CA ARG A 167 1.55 3.19 -22.08
C ARG A 167 2.13 4.48 -21.52
N GLU A 168 3.11 4.41 -20.62
CA GLU A 168 3.63 5.55 -19.84
C GLU A 168 4.73 6.32 -20.61
N TRP A 169 4.39 6.85 -21.78
CA TRP A 169 5.33 7.42 -22.76
C TRP A 169 6.17 8.61 -22.27
N ILE A 170 5.74 9.32 -21.23
CA ILE A 170 6.53 10.41 -20.66
C ILE A 170 7.78 9.90 -19.92
N THR A 171 7.74 8.67 -19.41
CA THR A 171 8.78 8.14 -18.52
C THR A 171 10.10 7.83 -19.24
N PRO A 172 10.14 7.25 -20.48
CA PRO A 172 11.39 7.14 -21.24
C PRO A 172 11.99 8.50 -21.61
N GLU A 173 11.17 9.52 -21.88
CA GLU A 173 11.66 10.86 -22.17
C GLU A 173 12.27 11.53 -20.92
N MET A 174 11.72 11.28 -19.74
CA MET A 174 12.28 11.74 -18.46
C MET A 174 13.69 11.18 -18.25
N THR A 175 13.85 9.85 -18.33
CA THR A 175 15.16 9.20 -18.13
C THR A 175 16.15 9.54 -19.25
N ARG A 176 15.69 9.64 -20.50
CA ARG A 176 16.52 10.05 -21.65
C ARG A 176 17.07 11.47 -21.48
N ARG A 177 16.21 12.43 -21.14
CA ARG A 177 16.60 13.83 -20.94
C ARG A 177 17.49 13.99 -19.72
N LEU A 178 17.25 13.22 -18.67
CA LEU A 178 18.11 13.23 -17.48
C LEU A 178 19.52 12.71 -17.79
N MET A 179 19.63 11.61 -18.56
CA MET A 179 20.92 11.09 -19.04
C MET A 179 21.69 12.16 -19.81
N HIS A 180 21.05 12.82 -20.79
CA HIS A 180 21.69 13.90 -21.55
C HIS A 180 22.00 15.12 -20.68
N HIS A 181 21.17 15.45 -19.70
CA HIS A 181 21.44 16.55 -18.76
C HIS A 181 22.75 16.35 -18.00
N TYR A 182 23.02 15.13 -17.52
CA TYR A 182 24.31 14.81 -16.90
C TYR A 182 25.47 14.92 -17.90
N LEU A 183 25.33 14.38 -19.11
CA LEU A 183 26.38 14.40 -20.14
C LEU A 183 26.71 15.81 -20.64
N ASP A 184 25.69 16.61 -20.95
CA ASP A 184 25.83 17.93 -21.57
C ASP A 184 26.35 18.99 -20.61
N ARG A 185 26.10 18.80 -19.31
CA ARG A 185 26.53 19.69 -18.23
C ARG A 185 27.82 19.24 -17.55
N TYR A 186 28.31 18.03 -17.81
CA TYR A 186 29.60 17.56 -17.30
C TYR A 186 30.75 18.48 -17.73
N GLY A 187 31.56 18.92 -16.77
CA GLY A 187 32.63 19.89 -16.97
C GLY A 187 32.17 21.35 -17.10
N LYS A 188 30.85 21.62 -17.03
CA LYS A 188 30.26 22.97 -17.09
C LYS A 188 29.52 23.34 -15.81
N ASP A 189 28.93 22.35 -15.15
CA ASP A 189 28.22 22.49 -13.87
C ASP A 189 28.97 21.70 -12.79
N GLU A 190 29.40 22.39 -11.72
CA GLU A 190 30.22 21.79 -10.66
C GLU A 190 29.47 20.72 -9.84
N ARG A 191 28.16 20.85 -9.69
CA ARG A 191 27.32 19.89 -8.97
C ARG A 191 27.26 18.59 -9.77
N ILE A 192 26.89 18.69 -11.04
CA ILE A 192 26.81 17.54 -11.95
C ILE A 192 28.17 16.89 -12.16
N THR A 193 29.23 17.68 -12.31
CA THR A 193 30.59 17.16 -12.48
C THR A 193 31.02 16.34 -11.28
N ARG A 194 30.75 16.81 -10.05
CA ARG A 194 31.04 16.04 -8.82
C ARG A 194 30.25 14.73 -8.75
N ILE A 195 28.97 14.75 -9.14
CA ILE A 195 28.14 13.54 -9.17
C ILE A 195 28.74 12.51 -10.16
N VAL A 196 28.97 12.91 -11.42
CA VAL A 196 29.48 12.00 -12.46
C VAL A 196 30.91 11.50 -12.15
N ASP A 197 31.72 12.32 -11.49
CA ASP A 197 33.05 11.90 -11.03
C ASP A 197 32.97 10.87 -9.91
N GLY A 198 32.05 11.05 -8.96
CA GLY A 198 31.94 10.27 -7.72
C GLY A 198 30.99 9.08 -7.74
N THR A 199 30.15 8.93 -8.78
CA THR A 199 29.09 7.89 -8.83
C THR A 199 29.06 7.14 -10.16
N GLU A 200 28.34 6.03 -10.19
CA GLU A 200 27.88 5.38 -11.43
C GLU A 200 26.38 5.63 -11.60
N LEU A 201 25.99 6.47 -12.55
CA LEU A 201 24.58 6.71 -12.86
C LEU A 201 24.17 5.74 -13.95
N TRP A 202 23.15 4.93 -13.71
CA TRP A 202 22.65 3.94 -14.68
C TRP A 202 21.26 4.32 -15.15
N PHE A 203 21.04 4.29 -16.46
CA PHE A 203 19.77 4.66 -17.09
C PHE A 203 19.19 3.49 -17.87
N VAL A 204 17.99 3.05 -17.51
CA VAL A 204 17.18 2.08 -18.27
C VAL A 204 15.98 2.83 -18.84
N LEU A 205 16.04 3.22 -20.12
CA LEU A 205 14.99 4.07 -20.70
C LEU A 205 13.66 3.34 -20.89
N SER A 206 13.70 2.03 -21.12
CA SER A 206 12.52 1.18 -21.19
C SER A 206 12.83 -0.19 -20.59
N ALA A 207 12.15 -0.50 -19.49
CA ALA A 207 12.17 -1.82 -18.85
C ALA A 207 11.26 -2.83 -19.58
N ASN A 208 10.29 -2.34 -20.36
CA ASN A 208 9.39 -3.13 -21.20
C ASN A 208 9.46 -2.72 -22.69
N PRO A 209 10.61 -2.91 -23.38
CA PRO A 209 10.76 -2.50 -24.78
C PRO A 209 9.72 -3.08 -25.74
N ASP A 210 9.33 -4.35 -25.53
CA ASP A 210 8.33 -5.04 -26.35
C ASP A 210 6.96 -4.36 -26.25
N GLY A 211 6.48 -4.18 -25.01
CA GLY A 211 5.21 -3.51 -24.76
C GLY A 211 5.23 -2.07 -25.25
N TYR A 212 6.32 -1.34 -25.02
CA TYR A 212 6.45 0.04 -25.50
C TYR A 212 6.36 0.12 -27.02
N ASP A 213 7.11 -0.68 -27.77
CA ASP A 213 7.00 -0.70 -29.25
C ASP A 213 5.59 -1.07 -29.72
N TYR A 214 4.91 -1.98 -29.02
CA TYR A 214 3.54 -2.39 -29.35
C TYR A 214 2.53 -1.22 -29.30
N THR A 215 2.73 -0.26 -28.38
CA THR A 215 1.88 0.93 -28.29
C THR A 215 2.00 1.89 -29.49
N PHE A 216 3.08 1.79 -30.29
CA PHE A 216 3.28 2.59 -31.51
C PHE A 216 2.79 1.89 -32.79
N GLN A 217 2.48 0.59 -32.73
CA GLN A 217 2.13 -0.19 -33.93
C GLN A 217 0.73 0.11 -34.45
N ASP A 218 -0.22 0.35 -33.54
CA ASP A 218 -1.61 0.68 -33.86
C ASP A 218 -2.16 1.65 -32.78
N PRO A 219 -2.86 2.74 -33.14
CA PRO A 219 -3.53 3.63 -32.17
C PRO A 219 -4.44 2.93 -31.14
N LYS A 220 -4.95 1.73 -31.44
CA LYS A 220 -5.74 0.90 -30.51
C LYS A 220 -4.89 0.33 -29.37
N ASN A 221 -3.59 0.16 -29.58
CA ASN A 221 -2.67 -0.39 -28.59
C ASN A 221 -2.06 0.67 -27.67
N ARG A 222 -2.35 1.96 -27.90
CA ARG A 222 -1.73 3.08 -27.17
C ARG A 222 -1.85 2.95 -25.64
N LEU A 223 -2.90 2.30 -25.16
CA LEU A 223 -3.18 2.12 -23.73
C LEU A 223 -2.70 0.77 -23.17
N TRP A 224 -1.94 -0.01 -23.95
CA TRP A 224 -1.37 -1.27 -23.49
C TRP A 224 -0.44 -1.06 -22.30
N ARG A 225 -0.60 -1.86 -21.24
CA ARG A 225 0.17 -1.74 -20.00
C ARG A 225 1.28 -2.78 -19.87
N LYS A 226 0.92 -4.07 -19.97
CA LYS A 226 1.74 -5.23 -19.57
C LYS A 226 2.89 -5.51 -20.55
N ASN A 227 3.72 -6.54 -20.29
CA ASN A 227 4.62 -7.08 -21.31
C ASN A 227 3.83 -7.81 -22.43
N LEU A 228 4.50 -8.47 -23.37
CA LEU A 228 3.85 -9.19 -24.49
C LEU A 228 3.87 -10.71 -24.34
N ARG A 229 3.83 -11.22 -23.09
CA ARG A 229 3.71 -12.65 -22.82
C ARG A 229 2.40 -13.18 -23.38
N ASP A 230 2.45 -14.10 -24.34
CA ASP A 230 1.27 -14.87 -24.75
C ASP A 230 0.90 -15.85 -23.61
N ASN A 231 -0.18 -15.55 -22.90
CA ASN A 231 -0.57 -16.27 -21.69
C ASN A 231 -1.28 -17.60 -22.03
N ASN A 232 -1.90 -17.70 -23.20
CA ASN A 232 -2.68 -18.86 -23.63
C ASN A 232 -1.99 -19.72 -24.71
N GLY A 233 -0.90 -19.22 -25.31
CA GLY A 233 -0.10 -19.90 -26.32
C GLY A 233 -0.75 -19.94 -27.71
N ASP A 234 -1.72 -19.08 -28.01
CA ASP A 234 -2.46 -19.07 -29.28
C ASP A 234 -1.76 -18.27 -30.40
N GLY A 235 -0.64 -17.62 -30.08
CA GLY A 235 0.17 -16.83 -31.01
C GLY A 235 -0.35 -15.42 -31.27
N ARG A 236 -1.41 -14.97 -30.58
CA ARG A 236 -1.96 -13.61 -30.66
C ARG A 236 -1.73 -12.89 -29.34
N ILE A 237 -1.64 -11.57 -29.43
CA ILE A 237 -1.65 -10.71 -28.23
C ILE A 237 -2.99 -10.00 -28.19
N THR A 238 -3.75 -10.31 -27.14
CA THR A 238 -5.06 -9.77 -26.80
C THR A 238 -5.01 -9.20 -25.38
N PRO A 239 -5.99 -8.43 -24.88
CA PRO A 239 -5.97 -7.95 -23.49
C PRO A 239 -5.87 -9.03 -22.40
N GLY A 240 -6.15 -10.30 -22.74
CA GLY A 240 -5.92 -11.46 -21.86
C GLY A 240 -4.45 -11.82 -21.65
N ASP A 241 -3.56 -11.25 -22.46
CA ASP A 241 -2.13 -11.53 -22.52
C ASP A 241 -1.30 -10.49 -21.79
N GLY A 242 -0.03 -10.83 -21.59
CA GLY A 242 0.93 -10.02 -20.84
C GLY A 242 0.85 -10.25 -19.34
N VAL A 243 1.96 -9.96 -18.69
CA VAL A 243 2.15 -9.92 -17.23
C VAL A 243 2.52 -8.49 -16.84
N ASP A 244 1.96 -8.02 -15.72
CA ASP A 244 2.37 -6.76 -15.12
C ASP A 244 3.75 -6.92 -14.49
N LEU A 245 4.77 -6.33 -15.12
CA LEU A 245 6.15 -6.40 -14.65
C LEU A 245 6.31 -5.81 -13.25
N ASN A 246 5.50 -4.82 -12.87
CA ASN A 246 5.54 -4.20 -11.55
C ASN A 246 4.63 -4.91 -10.52
N ARG A 247 4.21 -6.15 -10.81
CA ARG A 247 3.61 -7.11 -9.85
C ARG A 247 4.33 -8.47 -9.86
N ASN A 248 5.39 -8.61 -10.64
CA ASN A 248 6.07 -9.89 -10.88
C ASN A 248 7.32 -10.09 -10.01
N PHE A 249 7.74 -9.11 -9.21
CA PHE A 249 8.95 -9.26 -8.37
C PHE A 249 8.70 -10.17 -7.15
N PRO A 250 9.71 -10.92 -6.68
CA PRO A 250 9.55 -11.90 -5.59
C PRO A 250 9.09 -11.36 -4.24
N TYR A 251 9.52 -10.16 -3.83
CA TYR A 251 9.18 -9.63 -2.51
C TYR A 251 7.66 -9.43 -2.36
N LYS A 252 7.07 -10.10 -1.37
CA LYS A 252 5.63 -10.13 -1.11
C LYS A 252 4.79 -10.51 -2.35
N TRP A 253 5.35 -11.22 -3.32
CA TRP A 253 4.60 -11.61 -4.52
C TRP A 253 3.32 -12.37 -4.15
N GLY A 254 2.17 -11.85 -4.56
CA GLY A 254 0.88 -12.46 -4.25
C GLY A 254 0.64 -12.64 -2.75
N TYR A 255 1.08 -11.68 -1.93
CA TYR A 255 0.84 -11.64 -0.48
C TYR A 255 -0.65 -11.77 -0.15
N ASP A 256 -1.50 -11.15 -0.97
CA ASP A 256 -2.97 -11.23 -1.01
C ASP A 256 -3.43 -11.24 -2.47
N ASN A 257 -4.73 -11.06 -2.73
CA ASN A 257 -5.30 -10.88 -4.09
C ASN A 257 -5.84 -9.47 -4.35
N GLU A 258 -5.41 -8.50 -3.54
CA GLU A 258 -5.77 -7.09 -3.65
C GLU A 258 -4.65 -6.30 -4.33
N GLY A 259 -3.40 -6.49 -3.87
CA GLY A 259 -2.25 -5.75 -4.41
C GLY A 259 -1.77 -6.18 -5.79
N SER A 260 -2.27 -7.33 -6.27
CA SER A 260 -2.11 -7.83 -7.63
C SER A 260 -3.14 -8.91 -7.92
N SER A 261 -3.32 -9.30 -9.18
CA SER A 261 -4.32 -10.30 -9.57
C SER A 261 -3.69 -11.63 -10.01
N PRO A 262 -4.27 -12.79 -9.64
CA PRO A 262 -3.91 -14.08 -10.22
C PRO A 262 -4.61 -14.36 -11.56
N ARG A 263 -5.45 -13.44 -12.07
CA ARG A 263 -6.25 -13.64 -13.29
C ARG A 263 -5.53 -13.05 -14.52
N PRO A 264 -5.21 -13.83 -15.56
CA PRO A 264 -4.47 -13.35 -16.75
C PRO A 264 -5.06 -12.10 -17.43
N GLY A 265 -6.39 -12.00 -17.49
CA GLY A 265 -7.09 -10.86 -18.09
C GLY A 265 -7.12 -9.58 -17.25
N SER A 266 -6.44 -9.55 -16.10
CA SER A 266 -6.29 -8.33 -15.31
C SER A 266 -5.09 -7.51 -15.79
N GLU A 267 -5.22 -6.18 -15.70
CA GLU A 267 -4.11 -5.24 -15.94
C GLU A 267 -2.99 -5.39 -14.91
N THR A 268 -3.30 -5.91 -13.71
CA THR A 268 -2.35 -6.16 -12.62
C THR A 268 -2.04 -7.66 -12.45
N TYR A 269 -2.15 -8.45 -13.52
CA TYR A 269 -1.83 -9.87 -13.50
C TYR A 269 -0.37 -10.10 -13.10
N ARG A 270 -0.16 -10.77 -11.97
CA ARG A 270 1.17 -10.96 -11.33
C ARG A 270 2.07 -12.01 -12.00
N GLY A 271 1.56 -12.72 -13.01
CA GLY A 271 2.23 -13.88 -13.60
C GLY A 271 1.93 -15.19 -12.87
N THR A 272 2.55 -16.27 -13.33
CA THR A 272 2.31 -17.64 -12.80
C THR A 272 3.16 -17.96 -11.57
N ALA A 273 4.24 -17.22 -11.36
CA ALA A 273 5.20 -17.36 -10.27
C ALA A 273 5.95 -16.03 -10.11
N PRO A 274 6.59 -15.78 -8.95
CA PRO A 274 7.50 -14.65 -8.81
C PRO A 274 8.65 -14.77 -9.83
N ALA A 275 9.00 -13.65 -10.45
CA ALA A 275 10.00 -13.53 -11.51
C ALA A 275 9.77 -14.49 -12.69
N SER A 276 8.50 -14.73 -13.07
CA SER A 276 8.16 -15.52 -14.26
C SER A 276 8.61 -14.86 -15.55
N GLU A 277 8.73 -13.53 -15.57
CA GLU A 277 9.04 -12.77 -16.77
C GLU A 277 10.55 -12.53 -16.94
N PRO A 278 11.08 -12.67 -18.17
CA PRO A 278 12.50 -12.45 -18.43
C PRO A 278 12.92 -10.99 -18.20
N GLU A 279 12.02 -10.02 -18.40
CA GLU A 279 12.26 -8.61 -18.09
C GLU A 279 12.49 -8.40 -16.59
N THR A 280 11.61 -8.93 -15.74
CA THR A 280 11.74 -8.86 -14.28
C THR A 280 13.02 -9.53 -13.79
N ARG A 281 13.35 -10.70 -14.34
CA ARG A 281 14.62 -11.40 -14.01
C ARG A 281 15.85 -10.60 -14.41
N ALA A 282 15.80 -9.89 -15.53
CA ALA A 282 16.90 -9.05 -15.99
C ALA A 282 17.12 -7.85 -15.05
N LEU A 283 16.04 -7.20 -14.61
CA LEU A 283 16.09 -6.10 -13.64
C LEU A 283 16.61 -6.56 -12.28
N ASP A 284 16.06 -7.65 -11.74
CA ASP A 284 16.50 -8.23 -10.47
C ASP A 284 18.00 -8.60 -10.49
N ALA A 285 18.45 -9.26 -11.55
CA ALA A 285 19.86 -9.61 -11.71
C ALA A 285 20.76 -8.36 -11.85
N PHE A 286 20.25 -7.30 -12.49
CA PHE A 286 20.97 -6.05 -12.67
C PHE A 286 21.13 -5.30 -11.33
N GLU A 287 20.06 -5.20 -10.55
CA GLU A 287 20.07 -4.61 -9.21
C GLU A 287 21.00 -5.36 -8.28
N LYS A 288 20.89 -6.70 -8.24
CA LYS A 288 21.77 -7.57 -7.46
C LYS A 288 23.24 -7.39 -7.83
N ARG A 289 23.56 -7.30 -9.12
CA ARG A 289 24.94 -7.22 -9.63
C ARG A 289 25.61 -5.90 -9.23
N LEU A 290 24.88 -4.80 -9.25
CA LEU A 290 25.44 -3.47 -9.02
C LEU A 290 25.30 -2.98 -7.58
N GLY A 291 24.32 -3.49 -6.82
CA GLY A 291 24.08 -3.07 -5.43
C GLY A 291 23.84 -1.57 -5.32
N PHE A 292 22.87 -1.07 -6.09
CA PHE A 292 22.52 0.35 -6.12
C PHE A 292 22.25 0.89 -4.72
N ARG A 293 22.68 2.14 -4.45
CA ARG A 293 22.36 2.80 -3.18
C ARG A 293 20.95 3.34 -3.20
N TYR A 294 20.59 3.93 -4.33
CA TYR A 294 19.29 4.51 -4.60
C TYR A 294 18.83 4.24 -6.02
N ALA A 295 17.52 4.25 -6.22
CA ALA A 295 16.90 4.18 -7.52
C ALA A 295 15.70 5.13 -7.64
N ILE A 296 15.39 5.53 -8.87
CA ILE A 296 14.12 6.17 -9.22
C ILE A 296 13.48 5.35 -10.34
N ASN A 297 12.25 4.92 -10.10
CA ASN A 297 11.41 4.18 -11.03
C ASN A 297 10.29 5.09 -11.53
N TYR A 298 10.50 5.72 -12.69
CA TYR A 298 9.52 6.67 -13.22
C TYR A 298 8.31 5.94 -13.81
N HIS A 299 7.15 6.27 -13.27
CA HIS A 299 5.83 5.86 -13.71
C HIS A 299 4.97 7.07 -14.12
N SER A 300 3.81 6.83 -14.71
CA SER A 300 2.82 7.88 -14.93
C SER A 300 1.43 7.26 -14.97
N ALA A 301 0.35 7.88 -14.50
CA ALA A 301 0.27 9.28 -14.10
C ALA A 301 -0.59 9.49 -12.86
N ALA A 302 -0.14 10.35 -11.93
CA ALA A 302 -0.94 10.76 -10.77
C ALA A 302 -0.40 11.99 -10.02
N GLU A 303 0.80 12.49 -10.34
CA GLU A 303 1.49 13.53 -9.57
C GLU A 303 1.79 13.10 -8.14
N LEU A 304 2.36 11.91 -8.00
CA LEU A 304 2.75 11.34 -6.70
C LEU A 304 4.25 11.10 -6.65
N LEU A 305 4.80 11.13 -5.44
CA LEU A 305 6.17 10.72 -5.17
C LEU A 305 6.15 9.62 -4.12
N LEU A 306 6.08 8.39 -4.60
CA LEU A 306 5.86 7.20 -3.79
C LEU A 306 7.17 6.64 -3.23
N TYR A 307 7.10 6.07 -2.04
CA TYR A 307 8.16 5.30 -1.41
C TYR A 307 7.57 4.11 -0.64
N GLY A 308 8.40 3.11 -0.36
CA GLY A 308 7.95 1.88 0.28
C GLY A 308 7.36 2.11 1.68
N VAL A 309 6.47 1.24 2.15
CA VAL A 309 5.98 -0.01 1.54
C VAL A 309 4.73 0.15 0.65
N GLY A 310 4.57 -0.76 -0.32
CA GLY A 310 3.34 -0.91 -1.12
C GLY A 310 2.33 -1.91 -0.56
N TRP A 311 2.76 -2.95 0.18
CA TRP A 311 1.92 -4.10 0.51
C TRP A 311 1.01 -3.98 1.73
N GLN A 312 1.11 -2.89 2.51
CA GLN A 312 0.25 -2.68 3.68
C GLN A 312 0.12 -1.21 4.03
N GLU A 313 -1.12 -0.74 4.19
CA GLU A 313 -1.43 0.65 4.50
C GLU A 313 -0.98 1.05 5.93
N ALA A 314 -0.74 2.35 6.13
CA ALA A 314 -0.36 2.93 7.42
C ALA A 314 0.82 2.24 8.13
N THR A 315 1.74 1.63 7.38
CA THR A 315 2.90 0.90 7.91
C THR A 315 4.14 1.75 7.80
N ALA A 316 4.40 2.54 8.84
CA ALA A 316 5.62 3.34 8.92
C ALA A 316 6.85 2.44 9.05
N THR A 317 7.91 2.77 8.31
CA THR A 317 9.20 2.07 8.36
C THR A 317 10.26 2.92 9.05
N PRO A 318 11.35 2.34 9.59
CA PRO A 318 12.47 3.12 10.08
C PRO A 318 13.04 4.09 9.03
N ASP A 319 13.09 3.65 7.77
CA ASP A 319 13.65 4.44 6.66
C ASP A 319 12.74 5.59 6.20
N ASP A 320 11.50 5.69 6.68
CA ASP A 320 10.63 6.86 6.48
C ASP A 320 11.34 8.18 6.84
N VAL A 321 12.23 8.15 7.85
CA VAL A 321 13.03 9.31 8.26
C VAL A 321 13.87 9.82 7.08
N LEU A 322 14.43 8.92 6.29
CA LEU A 322 15.22 9.22 5.11
C LEU A 322 14.33 9.54 3.91
N TYR A 323 13.29 8.73 3.66
CA TYR A 323 12.35 8.95 2.56
C TYR A 323 11.73 10.35 2.63
N LYS A 324 11.24 10.77 3.80
CA LYS A 324 10.67 12.12 4.01
C LYS A 324 11.68 13.25 3.83
N ALA A 325 12.96 13.01 4.14
CA ALA A 325 14.01 14.01 3.91
C ALA A 325 14.31 14.22 2.42
N LEU A 326 14.27 13.15 1.61
CA LEU A 326 14.49 13.22 0.16
C LEU A 326 13.24 13.65 -0.62
N ALA A 327 12.11 12.99 -0.38
CA ALA A 327 10.86 13.22 -1.11
C ALA A 327 10.09 14.43 -0.60
N GLY A 328 10.29 14.83 0.66
CA GLY A 328 9.52 15.86 1.32
C GLY A 328 8.27 15.33 2.01
N THR A 329 7.33 16.23 2.30
CA THR A 329 6.01 15.93 2.89
C THR A 329 4.91 16.34 1.91
N PRO A 330 3.64 15.91 2.11
CA PRO A 330 2.52 16.37 1.29
C PRO A 330 2.42 17.89 1.16
N GLU A 331 2.83 18.64 2.18
CA GLU A 331 2.81 20.11 2.21
C GLU A 331 4.06 20.73 1.58
N LYS A 332 5.16 19.98 1.50
CA LYS A 332 6.45 20.46 1.01
C LYS A 332 7.16 19.37 0.22
N SER A 333 6.71 19.18 -1.02
CA SER A 333 7.23 18.16 -1.93
C SER A 333 8.57 18.54 -2.55
N ALA A 334 9.43 17.53 -2.77
CA ALA A 334 10.69 17.66 -3.49
C ALA A 334 10.49 17.86 -5.01
N ILE A 335 9.34 17.45 -5.55
CA ILE A 335 8.93 17.70 -6.94
C ILE A 335 7.68 18.58 -6.89
N PRO A 336 7.75 19.85 -7.35
CA PRO A 336 6.61 20.76 -7.34
C PRO A 336 5.39 20.16 -8.04
N GLY A 337 4.23 20.25 -7.37
CA GLY A 337 2.97 19.70 -7.86
C GLY A 337 2.74 18.22 -7.52
N TYR A 338 3.78 17.46 -7.15
CA TYR A 338 3.61 16.08 -6.73
C TYR A 338 3.32 15.98 -5.23
N ARG A 339 2.65 14.91 -4.81
CA ARG A 339 2.38 14.58 -3.40
C ARG A 339 3.25 13.39 -2.94
N PRO A 340 4.20 13.60 -2.01
CA PRO A 340 4.95 12.52 -1.39
C PRO A 340 4.09 11.70 -0.43
N GLN A 341 4.10 10.37 -0.58
CA GLN A 341 3.38 9.47 0.32
C GLN A 341 3.91 8.04 0.28
N LEU A 342 3.55 7.27 1.29
CA LEU A 342 3.71 5.81 1.31
C LEU A 342 2.94 5.21 0.12
N SER A 343 3.54 4.23 -0.57
CA SER A 343 2.97 3.66 -1.81
C SER A 343 1.59 3.04 -1.57
N ALA A 344 1.43 2.29 -0.47
CA ALA A 344 0.16 1.70 -0.07
C ALA A 344 -0.96 2.73 0.15
N GLU A 345 -0.64 4.02 0.40
CA GLU A 345 -1.65 5.07 0.59
C GLU A 345 -2.35 5.49 -0.70
N LEU A 346 -1.80 5.11 -1.85
CA LEU A 346 -2.51 5.19 -3.12
C LEU A 346 -3.47 3.98 -3.23
N TYR A 347 -2.91 2.79 -3.13
CA TYR A 347 -3.57 1.50 -2.99
C TYR A 347 -2.50 0.44 -2.65
N THR A 348 -2.91 -0.68 -2.05
CA THR A 348 -2.02 -1.81 -1.76
C THR A 348 -1.42 -2.38 -3.05
N THR A 349 -0.12 -2.65 -3.07
CA THR A 349 0.60 -3.34 -4.16
C THR A 349 1.44 -4.46 -3.62
N ASN A 350 1.61 -5.53 -4.40
CA ASN A 350 2.51 -6.60 -4.01
C ASN A 350 3.27 -7.16 -5.23
N GLY A 351 4.53 -7.52 -5.03
CA GLY A 351 5.46 -7.86 -6.11
C GLY A 351 5.92 -6.67 -6.95
N GLU A 352 5.93 -5.44 -6.41
CA GLU A 352 6.51 -4.27 -7.10
C GLU A 352 8.04 -4.22 -7.03
N ALA A 353 8.64 -3.46 -7.96
CA ALA A 353 10.09 -3.27 -8.05
C ALA A 353 10.68 -2.60 -6.81
N ASP A 354 10.04 -1.54 -6.30
CA ASP A 354 10.58 -0.72 -5.22
C ASP A 354 10.80 -1.51 -3.91
N GLY A 355 9.77 -2.24 -3.46
CA GLY A 355 9.85 -3.08 -2.27
C GLY A 355 10.86 -4.22 -2.42
N HIS A 356 10.95 -4.81 -3.61
CA HIS A 356 11.93 -5.86 -3.90
C HIS A 356 13.36 -5.32 -3.91
N ALA A 357 13.62 -4.20 -4.59
CA ALA A 357 14.92 -3.57 -4.66
C ALA A 357 15.45 -3.20 -3.27
N ALA A 358 14.58 -2.69 -2.39
CA ALA A 358 14.91 -2.36 -1.02
C ALA A 358 15.24 -3.62 -0.20
N ASN A 359 14.34 -4.59 -0.16
CA ASN A 359 14.44 -5.72 0.78
C ASN A 359 15.35 -6.85 0.29
N ALA A 360 15.48 -7.06 -1.03
CA ALA A 360 16.38 -8.06 -1.58
C ALA A 360 17.82 -7.54 -1.77
N HIS A 361 17.99 -6.26 -2.10
CA HIS A 361 19.28 -5.71 -2.56
C HIS A 361 19.77 -4.48 -1.77
N GLY A 362 18.99 -3.93 -0.85
CA GLY A 362 19.35 -2.72 -0.09
C GLY A 362 19.34 -1.44 -0.94
N THR A 363 18.60 -1.43 -2.05
CA THR A 363 18.43 -0.29 -2.95
C THR A 363 17.21 0.51 -2.53
N MET A 364 17.38 1.71 -2.00
CA MET A 364 16.24 2.57 -1.65
C MET A 364 15.66 3.21 -2.91
N MET A 365 14.43 2.85 -3.26
CA MET A 365 13.79 3.25 -4.52
C MET A 365 12.61 4.19 -4.27
N PHE A 366 12.40 5.12 -5.20
CA PHE A 366 11.24 6.00 -5.25
C PHE A 366 10.49 5.81 -6.57
N THR A 367 9.17 5.94 -6.53
CA THR A 367 8.31 5.93 -7.71
C THR A 367 7.62 7.30 -7.90
N PRO A 368 8.17 8.19 -8.74
CA PRO A 368 7.42 9.34 -9.22
C PRO A 368 6.35 8.90 -10.22
N GLU A 369 5.09 9.12 -9.89
CA GLU A 369 3.96 9.03 -10.81
C GLU A 369 3.77 10.37 -11.50
N MET A 370 4.22 10.49 -12.75
CA MET A 370 4.33 11.78 -13.44
C MET A 370 2.97 12.44 -13.72
N SER A 371 2.97 13.69 -14.23
CA SER A 371 1.72 14.43 -14.46
C SER A 371 0.79 13.75 -15.46
N THR A 372 -0.51 13.87 -15.18
CA THR A 372 -1.58 13.42 -16.09
C THR A 372 -1.68 14.34 -17.32
N CYS A 373 -2.29 13.84 -18.39
CA CYS A 373 -2.62 14.66 -19.56
C CYS A 373 -3.39 15.92 -19.17
N GLN A 374 -4.42 15.78 -18.33
CA GLN A 374 -5.27 16.88 -17.93
C GLN A 374 -4.48 17.93 -17.15
N THR A 375 -3.64 17.51 -16.19
CA THR A 375 -2.87 18.46 -15.40
C THR A 375 -1.87 19.20 -16.27
N VAL A 376 -1.11 18.50 -17.12
CA VAL A 376 -0.06 19.16 -17.90
C VAL A 376 -0.63 20.08 -18.97
N SER A 377 -1.72 19.70 -19.63
CA SER A 377 -2.44 20.57 -20.57
C SER A 377 -3.03 21.80 -19.88
N ALA A 378 -3.58 21.64 -18.66
CA ALA A 378 -4.16 22.75 -17.91
C ALA A 378 -3.09 23.72 -17.39
N ALA A 379 -1.85 23.25 -17.31
CA ALA A 379 -0.74 24.02 -16.79
C ALA A 379 -0.32 25.15 -17.74
N ASP A 380 -0.70 25.10 -19.01
CA ASP A 380 -0.59 26.21 -19.95
C ASP A 380 -1.89 26.40 -20.75
N PRO A 381 -2.81 27.27 -20.29
CA PRO A 381 -4.09 27.49 -20.96
C PRO A 381 -4.00 28.07 -22.38
N ASN A 382 -2.82 28.56 -22.80
CA ASN A 382 -2.59 29.09 -24.15
C ASN A 382 -1.92 28.07 -25.07
N ASP A 383 -1.67 26.86 -24.59
CA ASP A 383 -1.15 25.78 -25.40
C ASP A 383 -2.23 25.22 -26.34
N ARG A 384 -1.80 24.53 -27.41
CA ARG A 384 -2.71 23.89 -28.37
C ARG A 384 -3.39 22.65 -27.82
N TRP A 385 -2.89 22.08 -26.72
CA TRP A 385 -3.46 20.90 -26.06
C TRP A 385 -4.48 21.33 -25.00
N ASP A 386 -5.76 21.04 -25.23
CA ASP A 386 -6.86 21.29 -24.28
C ASP A 386 -7.03 20.08 -23.33
N PRO A 387 -7.08 20.28 -21.99
CA PRO A 387 -7.42 19.23 -21.04
C PRO A 387 -8.70 18.43 -21.39
N ALA A 388 -9.68 19.07 -22.03
CA ALA A 388 -10.94 18.45 -22.43
C ALA A 388 -10.76 17.43 -23.57
N ASP A 389 -9.65 17.50 -24.32
CA ASP A 389 -9.35 16.61 -25.43
C ASP A 389 -8.45 15.43 -25.01
N CYS A 390 -8.06 15.36 -23.74
CA CYS A 390 -7.31 14.23 -23.17
C CYS A 390 -8.13 12.94 -23.21
N ARG A 391 -7.74 12.00 -24.11
CA ARG A 391 -8.36 10.66 -24.19
C ARG A 391 -8.19 9.89 -22.88
N SER A 392 -7.00 9.90 -22.28
CA SER A 392 -6.69 9.25 -21.00
C SER A 392 -5.71 10.08 -20.19
N SER A 393 -5.69 9.90 -18.86
CA SER A 393 -4.65 10.44 -17.98
C SER A 393 -3.23 10.03 -18.40
N PHE A 394 -3.08 8.82 -18.96
CA PHE A 394 -1.81 8.25 -19.46
C PHE A 394 -1.39 8.78 -20.84
N THR A 395 -2.24 9.54 -21.53
CA THR A 395 -1.95 10.09 -22.86
C THR A 395 -1.28 11.46 -22.74
N PHE A 396 -0.07 11.50 -22.19
CA PHE A 396 0.70 12.74 -22.08
C PHE A 396 0.83 13.43 -23.46
N PRO A 397 0.58 14.75 -23.59
CA PRO A 397 0.72 15.49 -24.83
C PRO A 397 2.11 15.35 -25.47
N ASP A 398 2.16 15.04 -26.77
CA ASP A 398 3.41 15.03 -27.53
C ASP A 398 3.79 16.48 -27.91
N ASP A 399 4.20 17.24 -26.89
CA ASP A 399 4.54 18.66 -26.98
C ASP A 399 5.88 18.94 -26.29
N GLU A 400 6.86 19.46 -27.04
CA GLU A 400 8.21 19.68 -26.52
C GLU A 400 8.23 20.62 -25.31
N LYS A 401 7.35 21.63 -25.28
CA LYS A 401 7.30 22.60 -24.19
C LYS A 401 6.74 21.97 -22.92
N LEU A 402 5.65 21.21 -23.03
CA LEU A 402 5.04 20.53 -21.89
C LEU A 402 5.95 19.42 -21.34
N ILE A 403 6.56 18.61 -22.22
CA ILE A 403 7.51 17.55 -21.85
C ILE A 403 8.75 18.16 -21.18
N ARG A 404 9.28 19.27 -21.69
CA ARG A 404 10.41 19.99 -21.07
C ARG A 404 10.07 20.49 -19.68
N ARG A 405 8.91 21.10 -19.49
CA ARG A 405 8.47 21.59 -18.18
C ARG A 405 8.37 20.45 -17.16
N GLU A 406 7.82 19.32 -17.58
CA GLU A 406 7.70 18.11 -16.75
C GLU A 406 9.06 17.53 -16.37
N PHE A 407 10.00 17.52 -17.32
CA PHE A 407 11.37 17.13 -17.08
C PHE A 407 12.06 18.07 -16.07
N GLU A 408 11.97 19.39 -16.27
CA GLU A 408 12.69 20.39 -15.49
C GLU A 408 12.31 20.38 -14.00
N LYS A 409 11.02 20.19 -13.68
CA LYS A 409 10.58 20.13 -12.27
C LYS A 409 11.09 18.90 -11.52
N ASN A 410 11.48 17.83 -12.22
CA ASN A 410 12.01 16.59 -11.64
C ASN A 410 13.53 16.64 -11.38
N ILE A 411 14.27 17.53 -12.05
CA ILE A 411 15.75 17.60 -11.97
C ILE A 411 16.25 17.74 -10.53
N PRO A 412 15.76 18.68 -9.70
CA PRO A 412 16.32 18.91 -8.37
C PRO A 412 16.29 17.65 -7.49
N PHE A 413 15.18 16.91 -7.52
CA PHE A 413 15.01 15.64 -6.81
C PHE A 413 15.95 14.56 -7.35
N ALA A 414 16.00 14.38 -8.68
CA ALA A 414 16.88 13.39 -9.29
C ALA A 414 18.36 13.60 -8.95
N LEU A 415 18.83 14.85 -8.96
CA LEU A 415 20.20 15.21 -8.57
C LEU A 415 20.44 14.94 -7.06
N ALA A 416 19.48 15.28 -6.20
CA ALA A 416 19.59 15.05 -4.76
C ALA A 416 19.69 13.56 -4.40
N VAL A 417 18.94 12.70 -5.10
CA VAL A 417 19.06 11.23 -4.97
C VAL A 417 20.47 10.76 -5.37
N ALA A 418 21.01 11.26 -6.48
CA ALA A 418 22.36 10.87 -6.90
C ALA A 418 23.46 11.36 -5.96
N GLU A 419 23.35 12.58 -5.43
CA GLU A 419 24.28 13.09 -4.44
C GLU A 419 24.26 12.24 -3.17
N THR A 420 23.06 11.90 -2.70
CA THR A 420 22.87 11.07 -1.50
C THR A 420 23.55 9.72 -1.63
N ALA A 421 23.63 9.12 -2.83
CA ALA A 421 24.31 7.84 -3.01
C ALA A 421 25.79 7.84 -2.58
N GLY A 422 26.47 8.99 -2.61
CA GLY A 422 27.84 9.13 -2.10
C GLY A 422 27.94 9.07 -0.56
N HIS A 423 26.84 9.30 0.14
CA HIS A 423 26.71 9.33 1.60
C HIS A 423 25.33 8.77 1.97
N PRO A 424 25.10 7.45 1.75
CA PRO A 424 23.77 6.89 1.51
C PRO A 424 22.89 6.74 2.75
N ASP A 425 23.33 7.22 3.89
CA ASP A 425 22.48 7.42 5.06
C ASP A 425 22.21 8.91 5.31
N ARG A 426 22.98 9.85 4.78
CA ARG A 426 22.83 11.29 4.98
C ARG A 426 22.15 11.93 3.75
N PRO A 427 20.81 12.01 3.70
CA PRO A 427 20.10 12.51 2.53
C PRO A 427 20.40 13.99 2.26
N VAL A 428 20.58 14.32 0.98
CA VAL A 428 20.54 15.70 0.48
C VAL A 428 19.08 16.09 0.27
N SER A 429 18.58 17.05 1.04
CA SER A 429 17.17 17.48 0.93
C SER A 429 17.02 18.73 0.07
N THR A 430 16.15 18.66 -0.95
CA THR A 430 15.73 19.85 -1.72
C THR A 430 14.71 20.70 -0.97
N THR A 431 14.10 20.14 0.08
CA THR A 431 13.04 20.78 0.88
C THR A 431 13.56 21.27 2.23
N GLY A 432 14.82 21.00 2.58
CA GLY A 432 15.41 21.35 3.86
C GLY A 432 14.92 20.49 5.04
N ILE A 433 14.18 19.41 4.78
CA ILE A 433 13.79 18.44 5.80
C ILE A 433 15.03 17.61 6.16
N THR A 434 15.31 17.50 7.45
CA THR A 434 16.49 16.78 7.94
C THR A 434 16.14 15.34 8.33
N ALA A 435 17.11 14.45 8.21
CA ALA A 435 17.04 13.09 8.75
C ALA A 435 17.91 13.02 10.03
N PRO A 436 17.35 13.25 11.23
CA PRO A 436 18.11 13.23 12.47
C PRO A 436 18.68 11.83 12.76
N ASP A 437 19.73 11.75 13.58
CA ASP A 437 20.34 10.47 13.95
C ASP A 437 19.44 9.61 14.84
N PHE A 438 18.54 10.25 15.59
CA PHE A 438 17.60 9.63 16.50
C PHE A 438 16.23 10.31 16.42
N THR A 439 15.19 9.51 16.25
CA THR A 439 13.78 9.92 16.29
C THR A 439 13.08 9.12 17.39
N PRO A 440 12.92 9.68 18.61
CA PRO A 440 12.26 9.01 19.72
C PRO A 440 10.80 8.65 19.43
N HIS A 441 10.38 7.45 19.83
CA HIS A 441 8.96 7.08 19.91
C HIS A 441 8.44 7.54 21.26
N ALA A 442 8.12 8.83 21.34
CA ALA A 442 7.77 9.49 22.59
C ALA A 442 6.31 9.25 22.99
N PHE A 443 6.09 8.98 24.28
CA PHE A 443 4.78 8.93 24.91
C PHE A 443 4.82 9.69 26.24
N THR A 444 3.65 10.02 26.79
CA THR A 444 3.54 10.83 28.02
C THR A 444 3.14 10.02 29.26
N THR A 445 2.60 8.82 29.08
CA THR A 445 2.09 7.96 30.16
C THR A 445 2.67 6.56 30.06
N SER A 446 3.13 6.04 31.19
CA SER A 446 3.57 4.64 31.37
C SER A 446 2.72 3.95 32.43
N TYR A 447 2.43 2.66 32.23
CA TYR A 447 1.74 1.80 33.19
C TYR A 447 2.67 0.79 33.89
N ALA A 448 3.99 0.92 33.71
CA ALA A 448 4.98 0.08 34.35
C ALA A 448 4.84 0.11 35.88
N ARG A 449 4.49 -1.01 36.51
CA ARG A 449 4.26 -1.07 37.96
C ARG A 449 5.49 -1.58 38.71
N GLY A 450 6.48 -0.70 38.90
CA GLY A 450 7.73 -1.06 39.57
C GLY A 450 8.59 -2.06 38.79
N GLY A 451 8.16 -2.41 37.58
CA GLY A 451 8.92 -3.17 36.59
C GLY A 451 9.50 -2.26 35.51
N ASP A 452 9.94 -2.88 34.45
CA ASP A 452 10.63 -2.24 33.34
C ASP A 452 9.64 -1.58 32.37
N GLN A 453 9.96 -0.38 31.88
CA GLN A 453 9.24 0.28 30.77
C GLN A 453 10.10 0.24 29.52
N THR A 454 9.62 -0.42 28.46
CA THR A 454 10.29 -0.38 27.15
C THR A 454 10.13 1.00 26.52
N VAL A 455 11.22 1.58 26.06
CA VAL A 455 11.23 2.79 25.22
C VAL A 455 11.87 2.47 23.88
N ALA A 456 11.44 3.16 22.83
CA ALA A 456 11.93 2.93 21.47
C ALA A 456 12.45 4.21 20.81
N VAL A 457 13.39 4.04 19.88
CA VAL A 457 13.94 5.10 19.04
C VAL A 457 14.19 4.55 17.64
N THR A 458 13.75 5.26 16.61
CA THR A 458 14.26 5.02 15.25
C THR A 458 15.61 5.71 15.15
N ALA A 459 16.67 4.97 14.83
CA ALA A 459 18.03 5.50 14.79
C ALA A 459 18.78 5.05 13.54
N ARG A 460 19.63 5.95 13.04
CA ARG A 460 20.52 5.66 11.92
C ARG A 460 21.42 4.46 12.24
N LYS A 461 21.48 3.46 11.35
CA LYS A 461 22.29 2.25 11.56
C LYS A 461 23.77 2.56 11.76
N SER A 462 24.33 3.52 11.01
CA SER A 462 25.75 3.89 11.10
C SER A 462 26.19 4.56 12.42
N VAL A 463 25.24 5.06 13.23
CA VAL A 463 25.57 5.61 14.55
C VAL A 463 26.05 4.49 15.48
N ARG A 464 27.23 4.64 16.06
CA ARG A 464 27.84 3.67 16.98
C ARG A 464 27.48 3.99 18.43
N ASP A 465 27.71 3.04 19.32
CA ASP A 465 27.55 3.20 20.77
C ASP A 465 26.18 3.76 21.18
N LYS A 466 25.11 3.27 20.54
CA LYS A 466 23.74 3.70 20.81
C LYS A 466 23.35 3.35 22.25
N ARG A 467 22.99 4.36 23.04
CA ARG A 467 22.58 4.22 24.44
C ARG A 467 21.25 4.90 24.71
N LEU A 468 20.44 4.26 25.55
CA LEU A 468 19.35 4.88 26.28
C LEU A 468 19.94 5.59 27.49
N ASN A 469 19.52 6.84 27.74
CA ASN A 469 19.78 7.55 28.98
C ASN A 469 18.46 8.01 29.59
N TYR A 470 18.34 7.92 30.91
CA TYR A 470 17.14 8.36 31.60
C TYR A 470 17.42 8.85 33.02
N ARG A 471 16.51 9.67 33.54
CA ARG A 471 16.45 10.10 34.95
C ARG A 471 15.06 9.84 35.49
N VAL A 472 14.99 9.35 36.72
CA VAL A 472 13.75 9.18 37.48
C VAL A 472 13.71 10.29 38.54
N ASP A 473 12.67 11.11 38.53
CA ASP A 473 12.43 12.21 39.47
C ASP A 473 13.61 13.18 39.61
N GLY A 474 14.29 13.48 38.49
CA GLY A 474 15.45 14.38 38.47
C GLY A 474 16.72 13.80 39.13
N GLY A 475 16.71 12.52 39.50
CA GLY A 475 17.86 11.82 40.08
C GLY A 475 19.03 11.62 39.10
N PRO A 476 20.03 10.78 39.46
CA PRO A 476 21.20 10.56 38.63
C PRO A 476 20.83 9.95 37.27
N THR A 477 21.56 10.34 36.23
CA THR A 477 21.43 9.71 34.90
C THR A 477 21.80 8.24 34.99
N ARG A 478 20.89 7.39 34.52
CA ARG A 478 21.12 5.97 34.26
C ARG A 478 21.24 5.74 32.76
N THR A 479 22.01 4.74 32.38
CA THR A 479 22.29 4.43 30.97
C THR A 479 22.15 2.93 30.73
N GLU A 480 21.52 2.57 29.62
CA GLU A 480 21.30 1.18 29.20
C GLU A 480 21.73 1.02 27.73
N PRO A 481 22.26 -0.15 27.31
CA PRO A 481 22.51 -0.43 25.90
C PRO A 481 21.19 -0.52 25.13
N LEU A 482 21.18 0.03 23.91
CA LEU A 482 20.08 -0.17 22.97
C LEU A 482 20.26 -1.48 22.19
N ARG A 483 19.16 -2.18 21.92
CA ARG A 483 19.11 -3.37 21.06
C ARG A 483 18.23 -3.10 19.86
N ALA A 484 18.60 -3.59 18.68
CA ALA A 484 17.71 -3.54 17.53
C ALA A 484 16.41 -4.31 17.84
N TRP A 485 15.30 -3.82 17.32
CA TRP A 485 14.03 -4.53 17.38
C TRP A 485 13.89 -5.39 16.13
N ASP A 486 13.70 -6.69 16.32
CA ASP A 486 13.65 -7.66 15.23
C ASP A 486 12.35 -7.59 14.39
N GLY A 487 11.43 -6.69 14.75
CA GLY A 487 10.08 -6.65 14.21
C GLY A 487 9.07 -7.36 15.13
N GLY A 488 7.80 -7.18 14.83
CA GLY A 488 6.71 -7.92 15.46
C GLY A 488 6.23 -9.04 14.55
N GLU A 489 5.12 -9.67 14.92
CA GLU A 489 4.63 -10.87 14.23
C GLU A 489 4.11 -10.63 12.81
N ARG A 490 3.65 -9.41 12.49
CA ARG A 490 2.99 -9.08 11.22
C ARG A 490 3.73 -8.01 10.42
N TYR A 491 4.46 -7.10 11.08
CA TYR A 491 5.31 -6.10 10.43
C TYR A 491 6.51 -5.70 11.30
N GLY A 492 7.48 -5.03 10.65
CA GLY A 492 8.74 -4.59 11.25
C GLY A 492 9.87 -5.58 11.00
N GLY A 493 11.11 -5.14 11.22
CA GLY A 493 12.31 -5.94 10.92
C GLY A 493 12.76 -5.90 9.45
N GLU A 494 11.85 -5.54 8.53
CA GLU A 494 12.08 -5.26 7.11
C GLU A 494 12.06 -3.73 6.84
N ASP A 495 12.37 -3.31 5.61
CA ASP A 495 12.34 -1.90 5.18
C ASP A 495 13.13 -0.94 6.10
N ASN A 496 14.29 -1.41 6.57
CA ASN A 496 15.15 -0.76 7.58
C ASN A 496 16.62 -0.67 7.11
N ILE A 497 16.85 -0.29 5.85
CA ILE A 497 18.17 -0.33 5.18
C ILE A 497 19.16 0.65 5.82
N ARG A 498 18.74 1.88 6.14
CA ARG A 498 19.62 2.96 6.67
C ARG A 498 19.31 3.33 8.11
N PHE A 499 18.07 3.18 8.51
CA PHE A 499 17.56 3.39 9.85
C PHE A 499 17.01 2.07 10.40
N ASP A 500 17.03 1.94 11.71
CA ASP A 500 16.41 0.80 12.40
C ASP A 500 15.68 1.27 13.64
N GLN A 501 14.75 0.47 14.16
CA GLN A 501 14.19 0.70 15.48
C GLN A 501 15.07 0.02 16.54
N TYR A 502 15.36 0.74 17.62
CA TYR A 502 16.07 0.24 18.78
C TYR A 502 15.25 0.40 20.04
N ARG A 503 15.37 -0.54 20.97
CA ARG A 503 14.63 -0.60 22.23
C ARG A 503 15.56 -0.83 23.42
N ALA A 504 15.12 -0.34 24.57
CA ALA A 504 15.71 -0.64 25.87
C ALA A 504 14.67 -0.42 26.99
N ALA A 505 14.94 -1.02 28.16
CA ALA A 505 14.11 -0.91 29.34
C ALA A 505 14.58 0.22 30.26
N VAL A 506 13.66 1.09 30.67
CA VAL A 506 13.81 1.97 31.84
C VAL A 506 13.46 1.18 33.09
N LYS A 507 14.36 1.17 34.07
CA LYS A 507 14.22 0.33 35.29
C LYS A 507 13.99 1.16 36.54
N GLY A 508 13.20 0.60 37.46
CA GLY A 508 13.06 1.09 38.83
C GLY A 508 12.29 2.41 38.95
N ALA A 509 11.42 2.72 37.99
CA ALA A 509 10.46 3.81 38.11
C ALA A 509 9.20 3.29 38.82
N ARG A 510 8.74 4.03 39.84
CA ARG A 510 7.55 3.67 40.64
C ARG A 510 6.35 4.51 40.19
N PRO A 511 5.11 4.08 40.48
CA PRO A 511 3.94 4.93 40.30
C PRO A 511 4.13 6.34 40.88
N GLY A 512 3.75 7.36 40.12
CA GLY A 512 3.94 8.78 40.40
C GLY A 512 5.24 9.38 39.86
N ALA A 513 6.23 8.55 39.51
CA ALA A 513 7.53 9.05 39.07
C ALA A 513 7.46 9.72 37.69
N LYS A 514 8.22 10.79 37.50
CA LYS A 514 8.50 11.41 36.21
C LYS A 514 9.82 10.89 35.66
N VAL A 515 9.79 10.36 34.44
CA VAL A 515 10.97 9.80 33.78
C VAL A 515 11.32 10.65 32.56
N SER A 516 12.49 11.28 32.57
CA SER A 516 13.05 11.95 31.39
C SER A 516 13.98 11.00 30.63
N VAL A 517 13.81 10.90 29.32
CA VAL A 517 14.49 9.95 28.44
C VAL A 517 15.14 10.67 27.27
N TRP A 518 16.37 10.28 26.91
CA TRP A 518 17.04 10.68 25.67
C TRP A 518 18.02 9.62 25.19
N PHE A 519 18.32 9.63 23.91
CA PHE A 519 19.21 8.67 23.28
C PHE A 519 20.51 9.36 22.85
N THR A 520 21.62 8.64 22.95
CA THR A 520 22.95 9.15 22.55
C THR A 520 23.70 8.12 21.73
N GLY A 521 24.65 8.58 20.93
CA GLY A 521 25.61 7.74 20.23
C GLY A 521 26.75 8.55 19.62
N ARG A 522 27.50 7.92 18.73
CA ARG A 522 28.58 8.55 17.97
C ARG A 522 28.35 8.41 16.47
N THR A 523 28.54 9.50 15.71
CA THR A 523 28.47 9.44 14.24
C THR A 523 29.57 8.54 13.68
N ALA A 524 29.53 8.25 12.38
CA ALA A 524 30.59 7.50 11.70
C ALA A 524 31.98 8.16 11.87
N GLU A 525 32.03 9.50 11.99
CA GLU A 525 33.25 10.27 12.26
C GLU A 525 33.61 10.37 13.75
N GLY A 526 32.88 9.68 14.64
CA GLY A 526 33.15 9.65 16.08
C GLY A 526 32.59 10.82 16.90
N ARG A 527 31.89 11.78 16.26
CA ARG A 527 31.30 12.94 16.94
C ARG A 527 30.10 12.51 17.80
N PRO A 528 29.94 13.06 19.03
CA PRO A 528 28.76 12.76 19.85
C PRO A 528 27.49 13.29 19.18
N THR A 529 26.40 12.55 19.29
CA THR A 529 25.06 12.91 18.79
C THR A 529 23.99 12.46 19.80
N ALA A 530 22.87 13.17 19.85
CA ALA A 530 21.81 12.91 20.82
C ALA A 530 20.42 13.22 20.24
N SER A 531 19.41 12.53 20.74
CA SER A 531 18.00 12.83 20.46
C SER A 531 17.52 14.05 21.24
N THR A 532 16.43 14.65 20.77
CA THR A 532 15.59 15.49 21.64
C THR A 532 15.08 14.64 22.81
N PRO A 533 15.14 15.11 24.06
CA PRO A 533 14.59 14.38 25.21
C PRO A 533 13.06 14.41 25.20
N PHE A 534 12.43 13.38 25.77
CA PHE A 534 11.00 13.39 26.11
C PHE A 534 10.81 12.95 27.57
N THR A 535 9.62 13.17 28.12
CA THR A 535 9.31 12.81 29.51
C THR A 535 7.94 12.15 29.59
N TYR A 536 7.84 11.09 30.39
CA TYR A 536 6.58 10.44 30.71
C TYR A 536 6.39 10.30 32.22
N THR A 537 5.13 10.13 32.64
CA THR A 537 4.78 9.84 34.04
C THR A 537 4.37 8.38 34.17
N VAL A 538 4.90 7.69 35.19
CA VAL A 538 4.44 6.35 35.56
C VAL A 538 3.13 6.49 36.32
N ALA A 539 2.01 6.19 35.68
CA ALA A 539 0.71 6.28 36.31
C ALA A 539 0.48 5.13 37.31
N GLN A 540 -0.36 5.39 38.31
CA GLN A 540 -0.80 4.33 39.21
C GLN A 540 -1.74 3.39 38.46
N ARG A 541 -1.25 2.18 38.16
CA ARG A 541 -2.04 1.11 37.58
C ARG A 541 -2.54 0.16 38.69
N PRO A 542 -3.85 -0.16 38.73
CA PRO A 542 -4.35 -1.28 39.52
C PRO A 542 -3.61 -2.59 39.20
N ALA A 543 -3.69 -3.60 40.07
CA ALA A 543 -3.15 -4.93 39.77
C ALA A 543 -4.03 -5.64 38.71
N ALA A 544 -4.13 -5.08 37.51
CA ALA A 544 -4.98 -5.53 36.42
C ALA A 544 -4.15 -6.27 35.37
N ASP A 545 -4.61 -7.40 34.86
CA ASP A 545 -4.01 -8.16 33.74
C ASP A 545 -4.67 -7.82 32.40
N THR A 546 -5.89 -7.27 32.41
CA THR A 546 -6.63 -6.88 31.21
C THR A 546 -6.93 -5.38 31.18
N LEU A 547 -6.83 -4.76 30.01
CA LEU A 547 -7.26 -3.38 29.78
C LEU A 547 -8.53 -3.35 28.93
N VAL A 548 -9.54 -2.59 29.39
CA VAL A 548 -10.73 -2.25 28.59
C VAL A 548 -10.48 -0.89 27.96
N LEU A 549 -10.24 -0.87 26.65
CA LEU A 549 -10.08 0.33 25.86
C LEU A 549 -11.47 0.79 25.40
N ALA A 550 -11.99 1.82 26.05
CA ALA A 550 -13.30 2.40 25.76
C ALA A 550 -13.14 3.53 24.73
N ASP A 551 -13.38 3.20 23.46
CA ASP A 551 -13.32 4.11 22.33
C ASP A 551 -14.73 4.47 21.84
N GLU A 552 -15.48 5.17 22.69
CA GLU A 552 -16.88 5.51 22.42
C GLU A 552 -17.03 6.84 21.65
N GLY A 553 -15.93 7.56 21.42
CA GLY A 553 -15.92 8.93 20.89
C GLY A 553 -16.63 9.95 21.79
N ALA A 554 -16.90 9.55 23.05
CA ALA A 554 -17.44 10.30 24.17
C ALA A 554 -16.97 9.61 25.47
N THR A 555 -17.25 10.21 26.62
CA THR A 555 -16.97 9.58 27.92
C THR A 555 -17.54 8.16 27.97
N ALA A 556 -16.73 7.21 28.42
CA ALA A 556 -17.10 5.80 28.47
C ALA A 556 -18.38 5.57 29.29
N ARG A 557 -19.41 5.00 28.66
CA ARG A 557 -20.70 4.67 29.28
C ARG A 557 -20.89 3.17 29.43
N HIS A 558 -20.28 2.38 28.56
CA HIS A 558 -20.54 0.94 28.46
C HIS A 558 -19.43 0.07 29.05
N ALA A 559 -18.31 0.66 29.47
CA ALA A 559 -17.18 -0.06 30.07
C ALA A 559 -17.58 -0.98 31.24
N ALA A 560 -18.60 -0.62 32.02
CA ALA A 560 -19.09 -1.43 33.14
C ALA A 560 -19.62 -2.81 32.73
N ALA A 561 -20.17 -2.96 31.52
CA ALA A 561 -20.63 -4.25 31.02
C ALA A 561 -19.45 -5.21 30.80
N TYR A 562 -18.36 -4.68 30.24
CA TYR A 562 -17.13 -5.42 29.98
C TYR A 562 -16.38 -5.75 31.27
N THR A 563 -16.14 -4.76 32.15
CA THR A 563 -15.38 -5.00 33.38
C THR A 563 -16.05 -6.00 34.30
N ARG A 564 -17.39 -6.00 34.39
CA ARG A 564 -18.13 -7.01 35.16
C ARG A 564 -18.02 -8.40 34.54
N ALA A 565 -18.25 -8.53 33.23
CA ALA A 565 -18.15 -9.82 32.53
C ALA A 565 -16.74 -10.43 32.64
N LEU A 566 -15.70 -9.58 32.58
CA LEU A 566 -14.31 -9.99 32.77
C LEU A 566 -14.03 -10.39 34.24
N ALA A 567 -14.54 -9.62 35.22
CA ALA A 567 -14.40 -9.95 36.64
C ALA A 567 -15.05 -11.29 37.00
N ASP A 568 -16.21 -11.61 36.42
CA ASP A 568 -16.89 -12.90 36.58
C ASP A 568 -16.06 -14.08 36.02
N ASN A 569 -15.07 -13.80 35.16
CA ASN A 569 -14.09 -14.75 34.66
C ASN A 569 -12.72 -14.62 35.36
N GLY A 570 -12.68 -13.99 36.54
CA GLY A 570 -11.48 -13.87 37.36
C GLY A 570 -10.45 -12.84 36.88
N ARG A 571 -10.79 -12.02 35.87
CA ARG A 571 -9.90 -10.97 35.37
C ARG A 571 -9.91 -9.73 36.24
N ARG A 572 -8.75 -9.10 36.37
CA ARG A 572 -8.62 -7.79 37.00
C ARG A 572 -8.45 -6.75 35.90
N THR A 573 -9.37 -5.80 35.85
CA THR A 573 -9.45 -4.87 34.71
C THR A 573 -9.11 -3.43 35.09
N VAL A 574 -8.55 -2.68 34.15
CA VAL A 574 -8.56 -1.21 34.17
C VAL A 574 -9.27 -0.68 32.93
N VAL A 575 -9.96 0.45 33.06
CA VAL A 575 -10.61 1.13 31.94
C VAL A 575 -9.73 2.28 31.46
N TRP A 576 -9.49 2.34 30.16
CA TRP A 576 -8.90 3.50 29.48
C TRP A 576 -9.98 4.20 28.67
N ASP A 577 -10.41 5.39 29.11
CA ASP A 577 -11.42 6.21 28.42
C ASP A 577 -10.72 7.12 27.41
N VAL A 578 -10.77 6.75 26.11
CA VAL A 578 -10.06 7.48 25.04
C VAL A 578 -10.50 8.95 24.98
N ALA A 579 -11.78 9.24 25.24
CA ALA A 579 -12.29 10.61 25.18
C ALA A 579 -11.74 11.50 26.31
N LYS A 580 -11.29 10.92 27.43
CA LYS A 580 -10.69 11.65 28.56
C LYS A 580 -9.17 11.63 28.56
N GLN A 581 -8.59 10.52 28.15
CA GLN A 581 -7.16 10.24 28.31
C GLN A 581 -6.38 10.34 26.98
N GLY A 582 -7.08 10.47 25.85
CA GLY A 582 -6.48 10.33 24.52
C GLY A 582 -6.21 8.88 24.16
N VAL A 583 -5.63 8.65 22.98
CA VAL A 583 -5.24 7.32 22.52
C VAL A 583 -4.05 6.81 23.37
N PRO A 584 -4.12 5.59 23.92
CA PRO A 584 -3.00 5.01 24.65
C PRO A 584 -1.84 4.66 23.72
N ASP A 585 -0.61 4.89 24.16
CA ASP A 585 0.57 4.42 23.44
C ASP A 585 0.72 2.89 23.56
N ALA A 586 1.15 2.24 22.48
CA ALA A 586 1.31 0.80 22.44
C ALA A 586 2.37 0.28 23.42
N LEU A 587 3.52 0.96 23.58
CA LEU A 587 4.58 0.56 24.51
C LEU A 587 4.36 1.15 25.91
N GLY A 588 3.91 2.40 25.98
CA GLY A 588 3.69 3.12 27.24
C GLY A 588 2.54 2.52 28.05
N VAL A 589 1.46 2.09 27.39
CA VAL A 589 0.22 1.68 28.07
C VAL A 589 -0.19 0.27 27.70
N LEU A 590 -0.45 -0.02 26.41
CA LEU A 590 -1.08 -1.29 26.01
C LEU A 590 -0.19 -2.51 26.28
N GLY A 591 1.11 -2.40 25.98
CA GLY A 591 2.11 -3.46 26.15
C GLY A 591 2.41 -3.86 27.61
N HIS A 592 1.71 -3.25 28.57
CA HIS A 592 1.73 -3.68 29.97
C HIS A 592 0.62 -4.68 30.31
N PHE A 593 -0.26 -5.02 29.37
CA PHE A 593 -1.34 -5.98 29.52
C PHE A 593 -1.16 -7.15 28.56
N ASP A 594 -1.57 -8.34 28.98
CA ASP A 594 -1.56 -9.51 28.10
C ASP A 594 -2.74 -9.47 27.12
N THR A 595 -3.87 -8.96 27.60
CA THR A 595 -5.14 -8.89 26.86
C THR A 595 -5.73 -7.48 26.89
N VAL A 596 -6.13 -6.99 25.72
CA VAL A 596 -6.89 -5.75 25.55
C VAL A 596 -8.28 -6.09 25.02
N VAL A 597 -9.31 -5.55 25.66
CA VAL A 597 -10.68 -5.53 25.14
C VAL A 597 -10.91 -4.15 24.56
N TRP A 598 -10.94 -4.05 23.23
CA TRP A 598 -11.21 -2.81 22.53
C TRP A 598 -12.68 -2.75 22.14
N TYR A 599 -13.41 -1.85 22.77
CA TYR A 599 -14.80 -1.60 22.44
C TYR A 599 -14.93 -0.25 21.75
N SER A 600 -15.41 -0.29 20.50
CA SER A 600 -15.72 0.89 19.69
C SER A 600 -17.21 1.23 19.79
N GLY A 601 -17.52 2.50 20.07
CA GLY A 601 -18.89 3.00 20.09
C GLY A 601 -19.53 3.11 18.70
N ALA A 602 -20.53 4.01 18.58
CA ALA A 602 -21.28 4.20 17.33
C ALA A 602 -20.55 5.05 16.26
N LYS A 603 -19.40 5.64 16.60
CA LYS A 603 -18.56 6.40 15.67
C LYS A 603 -17.54 5.49 15.01
N GLN A 604 -17.15 5.84 13.79
CA GLN A 604 -16.02 5.20 13.10
C GLN A 604 -14.77 5.33 14.00
N PRO A 605 -14.03 4.24 14.27
CA PRO A 605 -12.81 4.32 15.07
C PRO A 605 -11.80 5.29 14.45
N ASP A 606 -11.10 6.04 15.30
CA ASP A 606 -10.03 6.93 14.86
C ASP A 606 -8.78 6.12 14.47
N GLY A 607 -8.08 6.57 13.42
CA GLY A 607 -6.90 5.90 12.91
C GLY A 607 -5.79 5.74 13.96
N ALA A 608 -5.63 6.70 14.87
CA ALA A 608 -4.62 6.60 15.91
C ALA A 608 -4.91 5.48 16.92
N ALA A 609 -6.19 5.31 17.33
CA ALA A 609 -6.59 4.23 18.22
C ALA A 609 -6.37 2.85 17.58
N MET A 610 -6.75 2.72 16.31
CA MET A 610 -6.48 1.50 15.54
C MET A 610 -4.98 1.22 15.46
N LEU A 611 -4.13 2.21 15.13
CA LEU A 611 -2.69 2.01 15.00
C LEU A 611 -2.03 1.58 16.32
N ALA A 612 -2.49 2.11 17.46
CA ALA A 612 -2.02 1.68 18.77
C ALA A 612 -2.39 0.21 19.06
N VAL A 613 -3.64 -0.17 18.78
CA VAL A 613 -4.11 -1.57 18.95
C VAL A 613 -3.41 -2.50 17.97
N ARG A 614 -3.19 -2.06 16.73
CA ARG A 614 -2.43 -2.77 15.70
C ARG A 614 -1.00 -3.05 16.18
N ALA A 615 -0.30 -2.04 16.68
CA ALA A 615 1.03 -2.22 17.24
C ALA A 615 1.03 -3.18 18.44
N PHE A 616 0.03 -3.10 19.33
CA PHE A 616 -0.11 -4.03 20.45
C PHE A 616 -0.25 -5.50 20.00
N VAL A 617 -1.12 -5.77 19.02
CA VAL A 617 -1.28 -7.13 18.46
C VAL A 617 0.01 -7.56 17.73
N ASN A 618 0.71 -6.64 17.08
CA ASN A 618 1.99 -6.94 16.41
C ASN A 618 3.07 -7.43 17.39
N GLU A 619 3.02 -6.97 18.63
CA GLU A 619 3.92 -7.37 19.72
C GLU A 619 3.48 -8.67 20.41
N GLY A 620 2.47 -9.37 19.89
CA GLY A 620 1.93 -10.62 20.46
C GLY A 620 0.79 -10.42 21.46
N GLY A 621 0.27 -9.20 21.59
CA GLY A 621 -0.86 -8.89 22.46
C GLY A 621 -2.18 -9.54 21.99
N LYS A 622 -3.03 -9.93 22.95
CA LYS A 622 -4.32 -10.58 22.67
C LYS A 622 -5.47 -9.58 22.64
N LEU A 623 -6.32 -9.64 21.62
CA LEU A 623 -7.35 -8.63 21.38
C LEU A 623 -8.77 -9.22 21.33
N ILE A 624 -9.67 -8.66 22.13
CA ILE A 624 -11.11 -8.84 21.92
C ILE A 624 -11.67 -7.51 21.42
N ALA A 625 -12.03 -7.44 20.15
CA ALA A 625 -12.66 -6.28 19.53
C ALA A 625 -14.19 -6.45 19.53
N ALA A 626 -14.93 -5.44 20.00
CA ALA A 626 -16.38 -5.50 20.08
C ALA A 626 -17.02 -4.14 19.80
N GLY A 627 -18.31 -4.15 19.48
CA GLY A 627 -19.11 -2.95 19.29
C GLY A 627 -19.75 -2.86 17.91
N VAL A 628 -20.64 -1.89 17.74
CA VAL A 628 -21.48 -1.77 16.54
C VAL A 628 -20.71 -1.41 15.28
N LYS A 629 -19.56 -0.73 15.41
CA LYS A 629 -18.66 -0.39 14.29
C LYS A 629 -17.35 -1.19 14.27
N ALA A 630 -17.22 -2.19 15.15
CA ALA A 630 -16.05 -3.05 15.16
C ALA A 630 -15.94 -3.85 13.84
N GLY A 631 -14.72 -4.01 13.35
CA GLY A 631 -14.43 -4.71 12.10
C GLY A 631 -14.95 -4.01 10.83
N GLY A 632 -15.25 -2.72 10.89
CA GLY A 632 -15.50 -1.89 9.71
C GLY A 632 -14.32 -0.97 9.40
N ASP A 633 -14.50 -0.14 8.38
CA ASP A 633 -13.48 0.79 7.89
C ASP A 633 -12.99 1.75 8.98
N VAL A 634 -11.71 2.06 8.95
CA VAL A 634 -11.05 3.01 9.85
C VAL A 634 -10.62 4.24 9.07
N ARG A 635 -10.79 5.42 9.67
CA ARG A 635 -10.37 6.68 9.07
C ARG A 635 -8.87 6.89 9.31
N LEU A 636 -8.06 6.67 8.29
CA LEU A 636 -6.67 7.08 8.23
C LEU A 636 -6.56 8.55 7.76
N ARG A 637 -5.37 9.14 7.86
CA ARG A 637 -5.13 10.54 7.44
C ARG A 637 -5.35 10.71 5.93
N GLU A 638 -5.13 9.65 5.17
CA GLU A 638 -5.17 9.60 3.71
C GLU A 638 -6.48 9.01 3.16
N GLY A 639 -7.33 8.41 4.00
CA GLY A 639 -8.60 7.83 3.56
C GLY A 639 -9.21 6.81 4.51
N ASP A 640 -10.32 6.20 4.10
CA ASP A 640 -10.87 5.03 4.79
C ASP A 640 -10.12 3.76 4.35
N SER A 641 -9.92 2.85 5.29
CA SER A 641 -9.20 1.58 5.08
C SER A 641 -9.86 0.46 5.88
N ASP A 642 -9.98 -0.73 5.28
CA ASP A 642 -10.45 -1.95 5.94
C ASP A 642 -9.33 -2.97 6.19
N ASP A 643 -8.06 -2.66 5.86
CA ASP A 643 -6.87 -3.50 6.08
C ASP A 643 -6.81 -4.07 7.50
N PHE A 644 -7.19 -3.27 8.50
CA PHE A 644 -7.20 -3.72 9.88
C PHE A 644 -8.27 -4.79 10.12
N ALA A 645 -9.47 -4.63 9.57
CA ALA A 645 -10.51 -5.65 9.67
C ALA A 645 -10.08 -6.94 8.94
N GLN A 646 -9.62 -6.81 7.69
CA GLN A 646 -9.25 -7.93 6.84
C GLN A 646 -8.07 -8.72 7.41
N TYR A 647 -6.93 -8.05 7.60
CA TYR A 647 -5.64 -8.68 7.85
C TYR A 647 -5.28 -8.76 9.33
N TRP A 648 -6.00 -8.05 10.21
CA TRP A 648 -5.74 -8.11 11.65
C TRP A 648 -6.82 -8.78 12.46
N LEU A 649 -8.10 -8.54 12.14
CA LEU A 649 -9.25 -9.13 12.81
C LEU A 649 -9.81 -10.35 12.06
N GLY A 650 -9.32 -10.62 10.84
CA GLY A 650 -9.69 -11.77 10.03
C GLY A 650 -11.03 -11.63 9.31
N ALA A 651 -11.59 -10.43 9.19
CA ALA A 651 -12.90 -10.16 8.58
C ALA A 651 -12.75 -9.45 7.22
N GLY A 652 -13.00 -10.16 6.12
CA GLY A 652 -12.82 -9.67 4.75
C GLY A 652 -13.90 -8.70 4.26
N SER A 653 -15.16 -8.88 4.68
CA SER A 653 -16.22 -7.90 4.42
C SER A 653 -17.15 -7.76 5.61
N ARG A 654 -17.74 -6.57 5.77
CA ARG A 654 -18.69 -6.24 6.83
C ARG A 654 -20.01 -5.72 6.26
N THR A 655 -21.14 -6.27 6.71
CA THR A 655 -22.48 -5.69 6.48
C THR A 655 -23.26 -5.49 7.77
N GLU A 656 -24.34 -4.70 7.75
CA GLU A 656 -25.15 -4.43 8.93
C GLU A 656 -26.44 -5.26 8.95
N LEU A 657 -26.73 -5.88 10.09
CA LEU A 657 -27.96 -6.62 10.37
C LEU A 657 -28.81 -5.86 11.39
N ARG A 658 -30.10 -5.74 11.10
CA ARG A 658 -31.06 -5.06 11.97
C ARG A 658 -31.67 -6.01 12.98
N ALA A 659 -31.61 -5.62 14.25
CA ALA A 659 -32.28 -6.26 15.38
C ALA A 659 -32.17 -7.81 15.41
N PRO A 660 -30.96 -8.38 15.35
CA PRO A 660 -30.81 -9.81 15.59
C PRO A 660 -31.26 -10.14 17.02
N ALA A 661 -31.99 -11.25 17.17
CA ALA A 661 -32.57 -11.62 18.47
C ALA A 661 -31.60 -12.41 19.36
N ARG A 662 -30.66 -13.14 18.75
CA ARG A 662 -29.78 -14.08 19.46
C ARG A 662 -28.43 -14.24 18.76
N PHE A 663 -27.39 -14.37 19.56
CA PHE A 663 -26.07 -14.85 19.16
C PHE A 663 -25.89 -16.31 19.58
N THR A 664 -25.26 -17.12 18.72
CA THR A 664 -24.83 -18.49 19.03
C THR A 664 -23.37 -18.65 18.64
N GLY A 665 -22.52 -19.07 19.56
CA GLY A 665 -21.11 -19.28 19.31
C GLY A 665 -20.83 -20.50 18.43
N ARG A 666 -19.77 -20.41 17.63
CA ARG A 666 -19.23 -21.43 16.72
C ARG A 666 -17.72 -21.53 16.89
N GLY A 667 -17.12 -22.63 16.45
CA GLY A 667 -15.67 -22.83 16.56
C GLY A 667 -15.19 -22.60 17.99
N GLU A 668 -14.27 -21.66 18.17
CA GLU A 668 -13.68 -21.28 19.46
C GLU A 668 -14.69 -20.75 20.49
N LEU A 669 -15.86 -20.26 20.07
CA LEU A 669 -16.91 -19.78 21.00
C LEU A 669 -18.06 -20.78 21.18
N THR A 670 -17.90 -22.04 20.76
CA THR A 670 -18.93 -23.07 20.91
C THR A 670 -19.37 -23.22 22.37
N GLY A 671 -20.68 -23.38 22.58
CA GLY A 671 -21.28 -23.48 23.91
C GLY A 671 -21.71 -22.15 24.51
N THR A 672 -21.52 -21.04 23.80
CA THR A 672 -22.05 -19.73 24.18
C THR A 672 -23.35 -19.42 23.44
N THR A 673 -24.34 -18.88 24.15
CA THR A 673 -25.58 -18.34 23.57
C THR A 673 -25.96 -17.06 24.30
N ALA A 674 -26.47 -16.08 23.57
CA ALA A 674 -26.84 -14.80 24.16
C ALA A 674 -28.09 -14.22 23.52
N ALA A 675 -29.07 -13.84 24.34
CA ALA A 675 -30.14 -12.96 23.89
C ALA A 675 -29.57 -11.57 23.59
N LEU A 676 -30.08 -10.93 22.54
CA LEU A 676 -29.72 -9.57 22.15
C LEU A 676 -30.95 -8.65 22.29
N ALA A 677 -30.72 -7.37 22.61
CA ALA A 677 -31.79 -6.40 22.79
C ALA A 677 -32.70 -6.30 21.55
N ALA A 678 -34.00 -6.53 21.74
CA ALA A 678 -34.99 -6.68 20.67
C ALA A 678 -35.37 -5.35 19.96
N ALA A 679 -35.89 -5.48 18.74
CA ALA A 679 -36.38 -4.37 17.91
C ALA A 679 -37.42 -3.50 18.65
N GLY A 680 -37.31 -2.17 18.53
CA GLY A 680 -38.33 -1.20 18.99
C GLY A 680 -38.24 -0.74 20.45
N GLY A 681 -37.26 -1.21 21.22
CA GLY A 681 -36.93 -0.66 22.55
C GLY A 681 -35.90 0.48 22.50
N THR A 682 -35.78 1.28 23.56
CA THR A 682 -34.64 2.20 23.73
C THR A 682 -33.34 1.41 23.84
N GLY A 683 -32.50 1.43 22.80
CA GLY A 683 -31.22 0.70 22.75
C GLY A 683 -31.22 -0.58 21.88
N ALA A 684 -32.15 -0.74 20.94
CA ALA A 684 -32.14 -1.85 19.98
C ALA A 684 -30.86 -1.88 19.13
N LEU A 685 -30.31 -3.09 18.92
CA LEU A 685 -29.12 -3.31 18.10
C LEU A 685 -29.48 -3.27 16.60
N ASP A 686 -29.63 -2.08 16.04
CA ASP A 686 -30.08 -1.89 14.66
C ASP A 686 -28.94 -1.93 13.62
N ARG A 687 -27.69 -2.01 14.07
CA ARG A 687 -26.48 -2.01 13.23
C ARG A 687 -25.49 -3.08 13.65
N ALA A 688 -25.97 -4.30 13.88
CA ALA A 688 -25.12 -5.43 14.22
C ALA A 688 -24.19 -5.74 13.05
N GLY A 689 -22.88 -5.81 13.29
CA GLY A 689 -21.89 -6.22 12.30
C GLY A 689 -22.07 -7.70 11.95
N THR A 690 -22.07 -7.98 10.65
CA THR A 690 -21.99 -9.32 10.08
C THR A 690 -20.78 -9.41 9.19
N PHE A 691 -20.05 -10.53 9.22
CA PHE A 691 -18.75 -10.62 8.59
C PHE A 691 -18.64 -11.77 7.58
N ARG A 692 -17.68 -11.67 6.67
CA ARG A 692 -17.11 -12.83 5.99
C ARG A 692 -15.69 -13.05 6.54
N PRO A 693 -15.36 -14.24 7.06
CA PRO A 693 -13.97 -14.58 7.37
C PRO A 693 -13.09 -14.37 6.14
N ILE A 694 -11.96 -13.68 6.28
CA ILE A 694 -11.02 -13.43 5.17
C ILE A 694 -10.52 -14.75 4.57
N SER A 695 -10.45 -15.84 5.34
CA SER A 695 -10.09 -17.18 4.83
C SER A 695 -11.07 -17.76 3.80
N ASP A 696 -12.28 -17.23 3.69
CA ASP A 696 -13.22 -17.60 2.61
C ASP A 696 -12.85 -16.92 1.28
N GLU A 697 -12.06 -15.84 1.32
CA GLU A 697 -11.56 -15.09 0.15
C GLU A 697 -10.11 -15.45 -0.18
N LEU A 698 -9.31 -15.61 0.88
CA LEU A 698 -7.90 -15.97 0.87
C LEU A 698 -7.72 -17.32 1.61
N PRO A 699 -7.88 -18.46 0.92
CA PRO A 699 -7.81 -19.78 1.56
C PRO A 699 -6.52 -19.99 2.36
N ALA A 700 -6.66 -20.44 3.61
CA ALA A 700 -5.57 -20.51 4.59
C ALA A 700 -4.45 -21.53 4.26
N ASP A 701 -4.65 -22.40 3.27
CA ASP A 701 -3.62 -23.27 2.70
C ASP A 701 -2.66 -22.50 1.78
N ARG A 702 -3.15 -21.45 1.13
CA ARG A 702 -2.36 -20.54 0.28
C ARG A 702 -1.94 -19.25 1.00
N PHE A 703 -2.75 -18.78 1.94
CA PHE A 703 -2.54 -17.54 2.69
C PHE A 703 -2.58 -17.79 4.21
N PRO A 704 -1.65 -18.60 4.76
CA PRO A 704 -1.70 -19.03 6.16
C PRO A 704 -1.62 -17.87 7.16
N GLN A 705 -1.02 -16.74 6.78
CA GLN A 705 -0.92 -15.53 7.61
C GLN A 705 -2.27 -14.85 7.85
N PHE A 706 -3.28 -15.10 7.02
CA PHE A 706 -4.64 -14.55 7.14
C PHE A 706 -5.66 -15.58 7.61
N ARG A 707 -5.20 -16.63 8.29
CA ARG A 707 -6.08 -17.66 8.83
C ARG A 707 -7.11 -17.04 9.78
N SER A 708 -8.39 -17.21 9.45
CA SER A 708 -9.53 -16.81 10.27
C SER A 708 -10.69 -17.78 10.12
N ALA A 709 -11.60 -17.76 11.09
CA ALA A 709 -12.79 -18.60 11.08
C ALA A 709 -14.00 -17.87 11.66
N ALA A 710 -15.20 -18.25 11.21
CA ALA A 710 -16.43 -17.84 11.87
C ALA A 710 -16.46 -18.38 13.31
N ALA A 711 -16.61 -17.47 14.26
CA ALA A 711 -16.63 -17.76 15.69
C ALA A 711 -18.05 -17.64 16.29
N GLY A 712 -19.03 -17.22 15.49
CA GLY A 712 -20.43 -17.20 15.92
C GLY A 712 -21.36 -16.68 14.85
N GLU A 713 -22.64 -16.88 15.07
CA GLU A 713 -23.72 -16.56 14.12
C GLU A 713 -24.88 -15.87 14.83
N TYR A 714 -25.63 -15.06 14.07
CA TYR A 714 -26.93 -14.60 14.52
C TYR A 714 -27.99 -15.67 14.22
N GLY A 715 -28.96 -15.81 15.14
CA GLY A 715 -30.18 -16.58 14.88
C GLY A 715 -31.02 -15.96 13.76
N PRO A 716 -32.03 -16.67 13.23
CA PRO A 716 -32.90 -16.14 12.18
C PRO A 716 -33.52 -14.80 12.58
N ALA A 717 -33.50 -13.83 11.68
CA ALA A 717 -34.07 -12.50 11.91
C ALA A 717 -35.58 -12.59 12.17
N ALA A 718 -36.09 -11.87 13.17
CA ALA A 718 -37.53 -11.77 13.39
C ALA A 718 -38.16 -10.97 12.23
N GLY A 719 -39.15 -11.54 11.54
CA GLY A 719 -40.01 -10.80 10.60
C GLY A 719 -39.67 -10.85 9.11
N GLY A 720 -38.90 -11.82 8.61
CA GLY A 720 -38.73 -12.02 7.16
C GLY A 720 -37.95 -10.92 6.44
N ALA A 721 -37.10 -10.18 7.16
CA ALA A 721 -36.17 -9.23 6.55
C ALA A 721 -35.23 -9.95 5.55
N PRO A 722 -34.90 -9.32 4.41
CA PRO A 722 -34.09 -9.96 3.38
C PRO A 722 -32.76 -10.43 3.94
N THR A 723 -32.38 -11.66 3.58
CA THR A 723 -31.09 -12.28 3.89
C THR A 723 -29.96 -11.32 3.48
N PRO A 724 -28.98 -11.03 4.35
CA PRO A 724 -27.85 -10.18 3.97
C PRO A 724 -27.14 -10.77 2.74
N LYS A 725 -26.63 -9.89 1.85
CA LYS A 725 -25.95 -10.30 0.61
C LYS A 725 -24.66 -11.10 0.83
N VAL A 726 -24.14 -11.09 2.06
CA VAL A 726 -22.96 -11.87 2.48
C VAL A 726 -23.46 -12.97 3.42
N THR A 727 -23.54 -14.18 2.91
CA THR A 727 -23.80 -15.38 3.70
C THR A 727 -22.67 -16.38 3.46
N LEU A 728 -22.31 -17.15 4.49
CA LEU A 728 -21.54 -18.38 4.30
C LEU A 728 -22.33 -19.33 3.38
N SER A 729 -21.71 -20.39 2.88
CA SER A 729 -22.37 -21.42 2.07
C SER A 729 -23.62 -22.04 2.71
N ASP A 730 -23.87 -21.81 4.00
CA ASP A 730 -25.04 -22.25 4.77
C ASP A 730 -26.13 -21.18 4.99
N GLY A 731 -25.97 -19.97 4.44
CA GLY A 731 -26.99 -18.92 4.46
C GLY A 731 -27.08 -18.09 5.76
N ARG A 732 -26.23 -18.33 6.77
CA ARG A 732 -26.36 -17.66 8.09
C ARG A 732 -25.44 -16.45 8.25
N PRO A 733 -25.92 -15.36 8.89
CA PRO A 733 -25.08 -14.18 9.13
C PRO A 733 -24.04 -14.44 10.24
N VAL A 734 -22.76 -14.28 9.93
CA VAL A 734 -21.65 -14.46 10.87
C VAL A 734 -21.58 -13.27 11.82
N ALA A 735 -21.75 -13.52 13.11
CA ALA A 735 -21.75 -12.49 14.15
C ALA A 735 -20.38 -12.24 14.78
N ALA A 736 -19.45 -13.20 14.63
CA ALA A 736 -18.12 -13.11 15.18
C ALA A 736 -17.08 -13.83 14.32
N VAL A 737 -15.84 -13.33 14.35
CA VAL A 737 -14.69 -13.92 13.65
C VAL A 737 -13.54 -14.08 14.66
N ALA A 738 -12.79 -15.17 14.54
CA ALA A 738 -11.59 -15.40 15.34
C ALA A 738 -10.36 -15.62 14.45
N THR A 739 -9.22 -15.14 14.93
CA THR A 739 -7.86 -15.46 14.47
C THR A 739 -7.08 -16.09 15.64
N LYS A 740 -5.78 -16.35 15.48
CA LYS A 740 -4.93 -16.87 16.56
C LYS A 740 -4.79 -15.91 17.77
N ASP A 741 -4.96 -14.60 17.57
CA ASP A 741 -4.74 -13.59 18.63
C ASP A 741 -5.95 -12.69 18.86
N THR A 742 -6.98 -12.79 18.01
CA THR A 742 -8.08 -11.83 18.01
C THR A 742 -9.43 -12.50 17.96
N VAL A 743 -10.39 -11.98 18.73
CA VAL A 743 -11.82 -12.24 18.55
C VAL A 743 -12.51 -10.93 18.22
N LEU A 744 -13.25 -10.90 17.12
CA LEU A 744 -14.09 -9.78 16.70
C LEU A 744 -15.56 -10.13 16.90
N LEU A 745 -16.29 -9.33 17.67
CA LEU A 745 -17.73 -9.41 17.87
C LEU A 745 -18.42 -8.26 17.14
N GLY A 746 -19.44 -8.56 16.34
CA GLY A 746 -20.20 -7.55 15.58
C GLY A 746 -21.17 -6.72 16.43
N PHE A 747 -21.11 -6.85 17.74
CA PHE A 747 -21.96 -6.15 18.68
C PHE A 747 -21.19 -5.90 19.98
N GLY A 748 -21.65 -4.93 20.76
CA GLY A 748 -21.09 -4.70 22.09
C GLY A 748 -21.83 -5.48 23.17
N LEU A 749 -21.13 -5.85 24.25
CA LEU A 749 -21.71 -6.62 25.37
C LEU A 749 -22.85 -5.87 26.07
N GLU A 750 -22.93 -4.55 25.97
CA GLU A 750 -24.05 -3.75 26.47
C GLU A 750 -25.40 -4.11 25.82
N ASN A 751 -25.40 -4.76 24.66
CA ASN A 751 -26.60 -5.20 23.95
C ASN A 751 -27.13 -6.57 24.43
N MET A 752 -26.43 -7.22 25.37
CA MET A 752 -26.85 -8.47 25.98
C MET A 752 -27.48 -8.15 27.35
N PRO A 753 -28.77 -8.44 27.58
CA PRO A 753 -29.41 -8.07 28.85
C PRO A 753 -28.94 -8.94 30.02
N ASP A 754 -28.69 -10.24 29.80
CA ASP A 754 -28.29 -11.18 30.86
C ASP A 754 -26.79 -11.07 31.18
N ALA A 755 -26.47 -10.85 32.46
CA ALA A 755 -25.09 -10.77 32.94
C ALA A 755 -24.32 -12.09 32.84
N ARG A 756 -24.97 -13.23 33.06
CA ARG A 756 -24.36 -14.55 32.97
C ARG A 756 -24.01 -14.89 31.53
N GLU A 757 -24.86 -14.52 30.58
CA GLU A 757 -24.55 -14.67 29.16
C GLU A 757 -23.34 -13.80 28.78
N ARG A 758 -23.25 -12.55 29.29
CA ARG A 758 -22.09 -11.67 29.05
C ARG A 758 -20.80 -12.28 29.58
N ALA A 759 -20.83 -12.78 30.82
CA ALA A 759 -19.69 -13.46 31.42
C ALA A 759 -19.30 -14.72 30.61
N THR A 760 -20.28 -15.53 30.20
CA THR A 760 -20.03 -16.76 29.43
C THR A 760 -19.37 -16.47 28.08
N LEU A 761 -19.85 -15.46 27.35
CA LEU A 761 -19.26 -15.04 26.08
C LEU A 761 -17.86 -14.44 26.26
N ALA A 762 -17.68 -13.54 27.23
CA ALA A 762 -16.39 -12.93 27.52
C ALA A 762 -15.34 -14.01 27.90
N GLY A 763 -15.74 -14.99 28.72
CA GLY A 763 -14.88 -16.12 29.08
C GLY A 763 -14.49 -17.00 27.90
N ALA A 764 -15.40 -17.25 26.97
CA ALA A 764 -15.07 -17.98 25.75
C ALA A 764 -14.12 -17.19 24.84
N ALA A 765 -14.35 -15.88 24.68
CA ALA A 765 -13.47 -15.01 23.90
C ALA A 765 -12.06 -14.93 24.50
N LEU A 766 -11.92 -14.91 25.83
CA LEU A 766 -10.63 -14.97 26.51
C LEU A 766 -9.88 -16.27 26.21
N ARG A 767 -10.55 -17.43 26.34
CA ARG A 767 -9.95 -18.73 26.00
C ARG A 767 -9.51 -18.79 24.53
N ALA A 768 -10.36 -18.29 23.63
CA ALA A 768 -10.07 -18.30 22.20
C ALA A 768 -8.77 -17.56 21.83
N VAL A 769 -8.45 -16.45 22.49
CA VAL A 769 -7.24 -15.66 22.18
C VAL A 769 -6.01 -16.08 22.98
N GLU A 770 -6.19 -16.74 24.12
CA GLU A 770 -5.09 -17.12 25.03
C GLU A 770 -4.64 -18.58 24.90
N GLY A 771 -5.46 -19.44 24.30
CA GLY A 771 -5.23 -20.88 24.20
C GLY A 771 -5.68 -21.61 25.46
#